data_AF-A0A511JDP7-F1
#
_entry.id   AF-A0A511JDP7-F1
#
_cell.length_a   1.000
_cell.length_b   1.000
_cell.length_c   1.000
_cell.angle_alpha   90.00
_cell.angle_beta   90.00
_cell.angle_gamma   90.00
#
_symmetry.space_group_name_H-M   'P 1'
#
loop_
_entity.id
_entity.type
_entity.pdbx_description
1 polymer ?
#
loop_
_entity_poly.entity_id
_entity_poly.type
_entity_poly.pdbx_seq_one_letter_code
_entity_poly.pdbx_strand_id
1 'polypeptide(L)'
;MTEDDVKYVPLTLPAGATTTERKGFASLCHLLAHAQFDPEVPLDHTSLFTAAGLTDVYNKPTLAAAAHTVIDLVDQGWLVHVDKYGPLLSPPDTHADRDTEKARIRRQEHLRRDAQLRQPSVQRFVRSMERSHQHAGKLVSVFNLMRDGRELADTLRQHPEAPDTIQPYVQVVDSASTCGLTGFKLHDIWRYFRHTWSNAYSTVPGRSMPILIRDAATEFHAVIGIAAISSPVVQIAERDDWMGWDTKQFVASIEAEPTDEMAKWLGRRIETQRAEIYVEDLLRDGVLQPGDLKRPTPNVVARLKADAERHRAKHHRAGVVREVRSIETDAWVARAETYLFRSKRSALLAETLEIQALVGGYLGTSPSVDGLRSALADTKAKTQIGRLARRARGERVGTVIADLTVCGAVAPYNALAAGKLVGALAVSPTVLASYRAKYSRPSEIASAMAGRPITREARLAFVGTTSLYGTGSSQYNRLFWPASTMGGQGGARMGFYELGRSRSFGSSHFSDATVDALVRLCEHSGGFVRVNSLFGEGVSPRLRKVRLGLAALGWPTNELQRHGRERILYGVPLVENVRDYSLGVVQDPKYLLDPTARDSGEAVAQWWYERWARRRATLEHVQEAMRGNSLVRPIRHGARVPLPTDDEELLVSEPWTGAREA
;
A
#
# COMPACT_ATOMS: atom_id res chain seq x y z
N MET A 1 -21.38 1.32 -27.59
CA MET A 1 -21.54 2.44 -26.65
C MET A 1 -22.85 3.13 -26.97
N THR A 2 -23.73 3.32 -25.99
CA THR A 2 -24.48 4.58 -25.89
C THR A 2 -23.51 5.62 -25.31
N GLU A 3 -23.61 6.87 -25.74
CA GLU A 3 -22.83 8.02 -25.26
C GLU A 3 -22.96 8.17 -23.73
N ASP A 4 -22.09 7.52 -22.96
CA ASP A 4 -21.82 7.94 -21.58
C ASP A 4 -20.82 9.10 -21.67
N ASP A 5 -21.25 10.29 -21.23
CA ASP A 5 -20.52 11.56 -21.24
C ASP A 5 -19.04 11.39 -20.90
N VAL A 6 -18.16 11.63 -21.87
CA VAL A 6 -16.73 11.85 -21.60
C VAL A 6 -16.65 13.06 -20.68
N LYS A 7 -16.39 12.82 -19.39
CA LYS A 7 -16.34 13.88 -18.39
C LYS A 7 -15.08 14.72 -18.58
N TYR A 8 -15.21 15.82 -19.32
CA TYR A 8 -14.16 16.82 -19.46
C TYR A 8 -13.98 17.60 -18.15
N VAL A 9 -12.73 17.86 -17.80
CA VAL A 9 -12.34 18.72 -16.66
C VAL A 9 -11.84 20.05 -17.20
N PRO A 10 -12.55 21.17 -16.95
CA PRO A 10 -12.04 22.49 -17.31
C PRO A 10 -10.76 22.82 -16.53
N LEU A 11 -9.71 23.20 -17.24
CA LEU A 11 -8.42 23.59 -16.65
C LEU A 11 -8.37 25.10 -16.37
N THR A 12 -9.41 25.64 -15.74
CA THR A 12 -9.49 27.08 -15.44
C THR A 12 -8.60 27.41 -14.25
N LEU A 13 -7.73 28.43 -14.37
CA LEU A 13 -6.93 28.91 -13.23
C LEU A 13 -7.80 29.74 -12.26
N PRO A 14 -7.49 29.71 -10.93
CA PRO A 14 -8.20 30.47 -9.90
C PRO A 14 -8.36 31.96 -10.24
N ALA A 15 -9.39 32.63 -9.71
CA ALA A 15 -9.64 34.05 -9.96
C ALA A 15 -8.42 34.96 -9.67
N GLY A 16 -7.63 34.62 -8.65
CA GLY A 16 -6.41 35.34 -8.27
C GLY A 16 -5.22 35.19 -9.24
N ALA A 17 -5.30 34.33 -10.26
CA ALA A 17 -4.24 34.18 -11.26
C ALA A 17 -4.15 35.41 -12.18
N THR A 18 -2.93 35.90 -12.36
CA THR A 18 -2.61 37.06 -13.20
C THR A 18 -2.85 36.77 -14.69
N THR A 19 -3.02 37.82 -15.49
CA THR A 19 -3.16 37.70 -16.95
C THR A 19 -1.96 36.98 -17.58
N THR A 20 -0.74 37.22 -17.07
CA THR A 20 0.48 36.56 -17.54
C THR A 20 0.46 35.07 -17.25
N GLU A 21 0.02 34.66 -16.06
CA GLU A 21 -0.11 33.23 -15.71
C GLU A 21 -1.16 32.53 -16.59
N ARG A 22 -2.31 33.18 -16.83
CA ARG A 22 -3.35 32.62 -17.71
C ARG A 22 -2.86 32.43 -19.14
N LYS A 23 -2.16 33.42 -19.71
CA LYS A 23 -1.59 33.34 -21.06
C LYS A 23 -0.53 32.25 -21.16
N GLY A 24 0.39 32.20 -20.20
CA GLY A 24 1.44 31.17 -20.17
C GLY A 24 0.85 29.76 -20.07
N PHE A 25 -0.11 29.55 -19.16
CA PHE A 25 -0.76 28.26 -19.00
C PHE A 25 -1.55 27.84 -20.25
N ALA A 26 -2.28 28.76 -20.87
CA ALA A 26 -2.97 28.49 -22.13
C ALA A 26 -1.99 28.10 -23.24
N SER A 27 -0.84 28.77 -23.34
CA SER A 27 0.21 28.43 -24.31
C SER A 27 0.74 27.00 -24.11
N LEU A 28 0.95 26.59 -22.86
CA LEU A 28 1.34 25.21 -22.55
C LEU A 28 0.24 24.21 -22.92
N CYS A 29 -1.01 24.49 -22.60
CA CYS A 29 -2.13 23.61 -22.97
C CYS A 29 -2.27 23.48 -24.49
N HIS A 30 -2.08 24.57 -25.25
CA HIS A 30 -2.05 24.52 -26.71
C HIS A 30 -0.90 23.64 -27.22
N LEU A 31 0.30 23.78 -26.67
CA LEU A 31 1.44 22.93 -27.02
C LEU A 31 1.11 21.46 -26.76
N LEU A 32 0.60 21.13 -25.57
CA LEU A 32 0.27 19.76 -25.18
C LEU A 32 -0.88 19.15 -26.00
N ALA A 33 -1.81 19.97 -26.51
CA ALA A 33 -2.94 19.51 -27.33
C ALA A 33 -2.55 19.19 -28.78
N HIS A 34 -1.48 19.82 -29.31
CA HIS A 34 -1.12 19.73 -30.73
C HIS A 34 0.22 19.05 -30.98
N ALA A 35 1.10 18.97 -29.98
CA ALA A 35 2.38 18.28 -30.11
C ALA A 35 2.18 16.76 -30.10
N GLN A 36 2.89 16.08 -31.00
CA GLN A 36 3.07 14.64 -30.93
C GLN A 36 4.28 14.35 -30.06
N PHE A 37 4.04 13.66 -28.94
CA PHE A 37 5.10 13.22 -28.05
C PHE A 37 5.41 11.76 -28.31
N ASP A 38 6.70 11.41 -28.29
CA ASP A 38 7.10 10.01 -28.29
C ASP A 38 6.49 9.32 -27.05
N PRO A 39 5.63 8.33 -27.24
CA PRO A 39 5.03 7.60 -26.15
C PRO A 39 6.01 6.66 -25.43
N GLU A 40 7.31 6.70 -25.66
CA GLU A 40 8.33 5.99 -24.87
C GLU A 40 9.21 6.94 -24.03
N VAL A 41 9.21 8.24 -24.34
CA VAL A 41 10.04 9.24 -23.65
C VAL A 41 9.19 9.99 -22.59
N PRO A 42 9.66 10.14 -21.35
CA PRO A 42 9.02 11.03 -20.37
C PRO A 42 9.00 12.48 -20.85
N LEU A 43 7.92 13.19 -20.57
CA LEU A 43 7.87 14.62 -20.81
C LEU A 43 8.79 15.36 -19.84
N ASP A 44 9.84 16.00 -20.37
CA ASP A 44 10.65 16.91 -19.57
C ASP A 44 9.90 18.22 -19.32
N HIS A 45 9.57 18.46 -18.06
CA HIS A 45 8.85 19.66 -17.64
C HIS A 45 9.61 20.92 -18.02
N THR A 46 10.94 20.92 -17.90
CA THR A 46 11.77 22.10 -18.17
C THR A 46 11.72 22.47 -19.64
N SER A 47 11.92 21.49 -20.53
CA SER A 47 11.85 21.66 -21.98
C SER A 47 10.47 22.14 -22.42
N LEU A 48 9.39 21.58 -21.86
CA LEU A 48 8.02 22.04 -22.13
C LEU A 48 7.76 23.45 -21.63
N PHE A 49 8.31 23.83 -20.48
CA PHE A 49 8.23 25.20 -19.99
C PHE A 49 8.91 26.18 -20.94
N THR A 50 10.11 25.84 -21.40
CA THR A 50 10.84 26.65 -22.39
C THR A 50 10.08 26.76 -23.70
N ALA A 51 9.57 25.65 -24.23
CA ALA A 51 8.81 25.61 -25.48
C ALA A 51 7.49 26.43 -25.40
N ALA A 52 6.83 26.43 -24.24
CA ALA A 52 5.64 27.23 -24.00
C ALA A 52 5.93 28.69 -23.59
N GLY A 53 7.20 29.14 -23.63
CA GLY A 53 7.60 30.49 -23.26
C GLY A 53 7.36 30.83 -21.77
N LEU A 54 7.29 29.82 -20.91
CA LEU A 54 7.05 29.96 -19.49
C LEU A 54 8.32 30.44 -18.77
N THR A 55 8.40 31.75 -18.53
CA THR A 55 9.48 32.37 -17.76
C THR A 55 9.10 32.56 -16.30
N ASP A 56 10.07 32.39 -15.41
CA ASP A 56 9.92 32.58 -13.96
C ASP A 56 8.75 31.78 -13.37
N VAL A 57 8.67 30.50 -13.72
CA VAL A 57 7.68 29.56 -13.15
C VAL A 57 7.84 29.48 -11.63
N TYR A 58 9.07 29.59 -11.14
CA TYR A 58 9.32 29.62 -9.70
C TYR A 58 8.56 30.76 -9.05
N ASN A 59 8.64 32.04 -9.42
CA ASN A 59 7.89 33.06 -8.67
C ASN A 59 6.36 33.11 -8.94
N LYS A 60 5.83 32.20 -9.77
CA LYS A 60 4.40 32.11 -10.13
C LYS A 60 3.79 30.78 -9.63
N PRO A 61 3.47 30.65 -8.33
CA PRO A 61 3.09 29.37 -7.73
C PRO A 61 1.81 28.76 -8.34
N THR A 62 0.85 29.58 -8.76
CA THR A 62 -0.38 29.10 -9.41
C THR A 62 -0.07 28.47 -10.77
N LEU A 63 0.73 29.18 -11.59
CA LEU A 63 1.18 28.68 -12.88
C LEU A 63 2.03 27.42 -12.75
N ALA A 64 2.99 27.40 -11.81
CA ALA A 64 3.84 26.25 -11.54
C ALA A 64 3.01 25.01 -11.20
N ALA A 65 2.10 25.13 -10.24
CA ALA A 65 1.25 24.03 -9.81
C ALA A 65 0.38 23.51 -10.96
N ALA A 66 -0.26 24.41 -11.72
CA ALA A 66 -1.10 24.02 -12.85
C ALA A 66 -0.30 23.35 -13.97
N ALA A 67 0.85 23.93 -14.36
CA ALA A 67 1.69 23.46 -15.45
C ALA A 67 2.29 22.08 -15.15
N HIS A 68 2.91 21.91 -13.97
CA HIS A 68 3.43 20.60 -13.55
C HIS A 68 2.33 19.54 -13.48
N THR A 69 1.15 19.89 -12.95
CA THR A 69 0.01 18.96 -12.84
C THR A 69 -0.48 18.48 -14.21
N VAL A 70 -0.62 19.37 -15.19
CA VAL A 70 -1.09 18.99 -16.53
C VAL A 70 -0.07 18.15 -17.28
N ILE A 71 1.23 18.50 -17.20
CA ILE A 71 2.29 17.70 -17.82
C ILE A 71 2.27 16.28 -17.26
N ASP A 72 2.25 16.14 -15.94
CA ASP A 72 2.12 14.84 -15.28
C ASP A 72 0.88 14.07 -15.73
N LEU A 73 -0.26 14.72 -15.92
CA LEU A 73 -1.49 14.03 -16.37
C LEU A 73 -1.36 13.56 -17.82
N VAL A 74 -0.77 14.37 -18.71
CA VAL A 74 -0.51 14.01 -20.12
C VAL A 74 0.47 12.84 -20.21
N ASP A 75 1.52 12.85 -19.40
CA ASP A 75 2.48 11.74 -19.25
C ASP A 75 1.79 10.42 -18.86
N GLN A 76 0.56 10.51 -18.33
CA GLN A 76 -0.22 9.40 -17.81
C GLN A 76 -1.39 9.06 -18.76
N GLY A 77 -1.38 9.63 -19.96
CA GLY A 77 -2.32 9.37 -21.06
C GLY A 77 -3.57 10.23 -21.05
N TRP A 78 -3.66 11.25 -20.18
CA TRP A 78 -4.75 12.22 -20.29
C TRP A 78 -4.54 13.10 -21.53
N LEU A 79 -5.65 13.51 -22.15
CA LEU A 79 -5.61 14.34 -23.34
C LEU A 79 -6.04 15.76 -22.99
N VAL A 80 -5.29 16.74 -23.51
CA VAL A 80 -5.65 18.15 -23.45
C VAL A 80 -6.36 18.50 -24.75
N HIS A 81 -7.55 19.07 -24.63
CA HIS A 81 -8.31 19.64 -25.73
C HIS A 81 -8.37 21.13 -25.51
N VAL A 82 -8.31 21.93 -26.57
CA VAL A 82 -8.48 23.38 -26.45
C VAL A 82 -9.60 23.82 -27.37
N ASP A 83 -10.63 24.42 -26.81
CA ASP A 83 -11.78 24.97 -27.56
C ASP A 83 -11.93 26.48 -27.32
N LYS A 84 -13.03 27.06 -27.81
CA LYS A 84 -13.34 28.49 -27.67
C LYS A 84 -13.57 28.96 -26.21
N TYR A 85 -13.81 28.04 -25.28
CA TYR A 85 -14.03 28.32 -23.86
C TYR A 85 -12.76 28.08 -23.01
N GLY A 86 -11.77 27.39 -23.57
CA GLY A 86 -10.43 27.23 -22.99
C GLY A 86 -9.94 25.78 -23.00
N PRO A 87 -8.88 25.48 -22.24
CA PRO A 87 -8.35 24.13 -22.15
C PRO A 87 -9.23 23.21 -21.30
N LEU A 88 -9.51 22.03 -21.83
CA LEU A 88 -10.25 20.93 -21.23
C LEU A 88 -9.34 19.70 -21.13
N LEU A 89 -9.49 18.90 -20.08
CA LEU A 89 -8.76 17.65 -19.90
C LEU A 89 -9.72 16.46 -19.93
N SER A 90 -9.39 15.41 -20.68
CA SER A 90 -10.14 14.15 -20.68
C SER A 90 -9.27 12.97 -20.20
N PRO A 91 -9.85 12.00 -19.47
CA PRO A 91 -9.10 10.83 -19.01
C PRO A 91 -8.64 9.95 -20.18
N PRO A 92 -7.60 9.12 -19.97
CA PRO A 92 -7.18 8.11 -20.96
C PRO A 92 -8.31 7.11 -21.24
N ASP A 93 -8.36 6.61 -22.48
CA ASP A 93 -9.25 5.51 -22.82
C ASP A 93 -8.78 4.21 -22.14
N THR A 94 -9.68 3.59 -21.38
CA THR A 94 -9.44 2.33 -20.66
C THR A 94 -9.88 1.09 -21.46
N HIS A 95 -10.36 1.24 -22.70
CA HIS A 95 -10.92 0.16 -23.53
C HIS A 95 -9.94 -0.38 -24.59
N ALA A 96 -8.66 0.00 -24.51
CA ALA A 96 -7.61 -0.58 -25.33
C ALA A 96 -7.52 -2.10 -25.12
N ASP A 97 -6.98 -2.83 -26.10
CA ASP A 97 -6.73 -4.25 -25.95
C ASP A 97 -5.79 -4.52 -24.75
N ARG A 98 -5.84 -5.76 -24.25
CA ARG A 98 -5.16 -6.16 -23.02
C ARG A 98 -3.68 -5.82 -23.00
N ASP A 99 -2.98 -6.04 -24.10
CA ASP A 99 -1.53 -6.00 -24.13
C ASP A 99 -1.06 -4.55 -24.32
N THR A 100 -1.80 -3.74 -25.08
CA THR A 100 -1.64 -2.27 -25.12
C THR A 100 -1.85 -1.63 -23.75
N GLU A 101 -2.89 -2.00 -23.01
CA GLU A 101 -3.15 -1.46 -21.68
C GLU A 101 -2.04 -1.85 -20.67
N LYS A 102 -1.54 -3.09 -20.76
CA LYS A 102 -0.41 -3.54 -19.93
C LYS A 102 0.88 -2.78 -20.26
N ALA A 103 1.16 -2.55 -21.54
CA ALA A 103 2.32 -1.78 -21.98
C ALA A 103 2.23 -0.34 -21.46
N ARG A 104 1.08 0.31 -21.61
CA ARG A 104 0.81 1.66 -21.09
C ARG A 104 1.03 1.74 -19.57
N ILE A 105 0.43 0.84 -18.78
CA ILE A 105 0.64 0.81 -17.32
C ILE A 105 2.12 0.56 -16.99
N ARG A 106 2.79 -0.37 -17.68
CA ARG A 106 4.19 -0.69 -17.43
C ARG A 106 5.10 0.51 -17.67
N ARG A 107 4.90 1.23 -18.78
CA ARG A 107 5.60 2.47 -19.09
C ARG A 107 5.48 3.47 -17.94
N GLN A 108 4.25 3.74 -17.49
CA GLN A 108 3.99 4.69 -16.40
C GLN A 108 4.72 4.33 -15.10
N GLU A 109 4.84 3.04 -14.80
CA GLU A 109 5.57 2.58 -13.62
C GLU A 109 7.10 2.67 -13.82
N HIS A 110 7.59 2.39 -15.03
CA HIS A 110 9.01 2.57 -15.39
C HIS A 110 9.45 4.03 -15.25
N LEU A 111 8.66 5.00 -15.70
CA LEU A 111 8.97 6.43 -15.55
C LEU A 111 9.36 6.78 -14.10
N ARG A 112 8.56 6.33 -13.14
CA ARG A 112 8.84 6.58 -11.70
C ARG A 112 9.99 5.76 -11.17
N ARG A 113 10.09 4.50 -11.60
CA ARG A 113 11.21 3.63 -11.21
C ARG A 113 12.52 4.24 -11.68
N ASP A 114 12.60 4.69 -12.91
CA ASP A 114 13.82 5.19 -13.53
C ASP A 114 14.20 6.56 -12.95
N ALA A 115 13.23 7.43 -12.69
CA ALA A 115 13.46 8.63 -11.88
C ALA A 115 14.07 8.30 -10.50
N GLN A 116 13.62 7.23 -9.84
CA GLN A 116 14.23 6.75 -8.60
C GLN A 116 15.64 6.17 -8.82
N LEU A 117 15.87 5.39 -9.89
CA LEU A 117 17.17 4.80 -10.19
C LEU A 117 18.22 5.84 -10.57
N ARG A 118 17.82 6.99 -11.12
CA ARG A 118 18.69 8.14 -11.39
C ARG A 118 19.15 8.87 -10.12
N GLN A 119 18.51 8.66 -8.97
CA GLN A 119 18.92 9.31 -7.74
C GLN A 119 20.36 8.91 -7.35
N PRO A 120 21.26 9.88 -7.05
CA PRO A 120 22.66 9.57 -6.74
C PRO A 120 22.85 8.62 -5.55
N SER A 121 21.94 8.64 -4.58
CA SER A 121 21.95 7.71 -3.44
C SER A 121 21.59 6.27 -3.85
N VAL A 122 20.66 6.11 -4.79
CA VAL A 122 20.24 4.80 -5.31
C VAL A 122 21.30 4.23 -6.24
N GLN A 123 21.87 5.04 -7.14
CA GLN A 123 22.99 4.59 -8.00
C GLN A 123 24.19 4.14 -7.17
N ARG A 124 24.60 4.91 -6.16
CA ARG A 124 25.70 4.51 -5.24
C ARG A 124 25.40 3.19 -4.54
N PHE A 125 24.16 3.01 -4.06
CA PHE A 125 23.72 1.77 -3.45
C PHE A 125 23.84 0.58 -4.42
N VAL A 126 23.29 0.70 -5.64
CA VAL A 126 23.33 -0.37 -6.65
C VAL A 126 24.78 -0.71 -7.00
N ARG A 127 25.61 0.30 -7.31
CA ARG A 127 27.03 0.11 -7.64
C ARG A 127 27.80 -0.53 -6.47
N SER A 128 27.45 -0.22 -5.22
CA SER A 128 28.08 -0.84 -4.04
C SER A 128 27.74 -2.33 -3.90
N MET A 129 26.50 -2.73 -4.21
CA MET A 129 26.07 -4.13 -4.17
C MET A 129 26.69 -4.96 -5.29
N GLU A 130 26.92 -4.36 -6.46
CA GLU A 130 27.55 -5.03 -7.62
C GLU A 130 29.06 -5.17 -7.48
N ARG A 131 29.70 -4.34 -6.64
CA ARG A 131 31.13 -4.42 -6.37
C ARG A 131 31.45 -5.65 -5.53
N SER A 132 32.49 -6.38 -5.91
CA SER A 132 32.97 -7.51 -5.13
C SER A 132 33.65 -7.07 -3.83
N HIS A 133 33.38 -7.77 -2.74
CA HIS A 133 34.10 -7.68 -1.46
C HIS A 133 34.51 -9.07 -0.98
N GLN A 134 35.44 -9.15 -0.02
CA GLN A 134 35.80 -10.42 0.61
C GLN A 134 34.83 -10.77 1.73
N HIS A 135 34.35 -12.01 1.74
CA HIS A 135 33.58 -12.60 2.84
C HIS A 135 33.93 -14.07 2.97
N ALA A 136 34.28 -14.52 4.18
CA ALA A 136 34.69 -15.91 4.46
C ALA A 136 35.74 -16.46 3.46
N GLY A 137 36.74 -15.65 3.08
CA GLY A 137 37.81 -16.04 2.16
C GLY A 137 37.44 -16.07 0.68
N LYS A 138 36.19 -15.75 0.31
CA LYS A 138 35.70 -15.71 -1.08
C LYS A 138 35.43 -14.28 -1.52
N LEU A 139 35.61 -13.99 -2.80
CA LEU A 139 35.12 -12.74 -3.41
C LEU A 139 33.64 -12.90 -3.74
N VAL A 140 32.81 -12.06 -3.13
CA VAL A 140 31.35 -12.12 -3.22
C VAL A 140 30.82 -10.77 -3.70
N SER A 141 29.78 -10.79 -4.53
CA SER A 141 28.93 -9.63 -4.84
C SER A 141 27.46 -10.06 -4.91
N VAL A 142 26.55 -9.12 -5.18
CA VAL A 142 25.12 -9.45 -5.35
C VAL A 142 24.86 -10.45 -6.48
N PHE A 143 25.76 -10.57 -7.46
CA PHE A 143 25.64 -11.52 -8.57
C PHE A 143 25.74 -12.98 -8.10
N ASN A 144 26.41 -13.26 -6.97
CA ASN A 144 26.42 -14.60 -6.37
C ASN A 144 25.03 -15.03 -5.88
N LEU A 145 24.11 -14.08 -5.69
CA LEU A 145 22.73 -14.34 -5.29
C LEU A 145 21.78 -14.55 -6.49
N MET A 146 22.32 -14.66 -7.70
CA MET A 146 21.59 -14.91 -8.94
C MET A 146 21.94 -16.32 -9.46
N ARG A 147 20.95 -17.02 -10.02
CA ARG A 147 21.17 -18.35 -10.60
C ARG A 147 21.54 -18.22 -12.08
N ASP A 148 22.67 -18.77 -12.51
CA ASP A 148 22.97 -18.82 -13.95
C ASP A 148 21.91 -19.69 -14.65
N GLY A 149 21.19 -19.09 -15.59
CA GLY A 149 20.06 -19.72 -16.23
C GLY A 149 20.45 -20.82 -17.21
N ARG A 150 21.71 -20.88 -17.66
CA ARG A 150 22.21 -21.99 -18.49
C ARG A 150 22.40 -23.22 -17.64
N GLU A 151 23.08 -23.08 -16.50
CA GLU A 151 23.25 -24.16 -15.53
C GLU A 151 21.90 -24.71 -15.09
N LEU A 152 20.96 -23.83 -14.68
CA LEU A 152 19.63 -24.26 -14.29
C LEU A 152 18.88 -25.01 -15.41
N ALA A 153 18.94 -24.50 -16.64
CA ALA A 153 18.29 -25.11 -17.80
C ALA A 153 18.88 -26.50 -18.13
N ASP A 154 20.21 -26.65 -18.03
CA ASP A 154 20.93 -27.91 -18.24
C ASP A 154 20.56 -28.93 -17.16
N THR A 155 20.59 -28.54 -15.87
CA THR A 155 20.23 -29.43 -14.76
C THR A 155 18.78 -29.90 -14.86
N LEU A 156 17.83 -29.01 -15.12
CA LEU A 156 16.41 -29.38 -15.26
C LEU A 156 16.15 -30.29 -16.47
N ARG A 157 16.98 -30.20 -17.52
CA ARG A 157 16.87 -31.06 -18.70
C ARG A 157 17.42 -32.46 -18.43
N GLN A 158 18.55 -32.55 -17.73
CA GLN A 158 19.21 -33.82 -17.41
C GLN A 158 18.49 -34.57 -16.28
N HIS A 159 17.96 -33.84 -15.30
CA HIS A 159 17.37 -34.39 -14.08
C HIS A 159 16.01 -33.75 -13.77
N PRO A 160 15.00 -33.92 -14.65
CA PRO A 160 13.69 -33.27 -14.47
C PRO A 160 12.93 -33.73 -13.22
N GLU A 161 13.25 -34.90 -12.68
CA GLU A 161 12.62 -35.47 -11.48
C GLU A 161 13.46 -35.25 -10.21
N ALA A 162 14.65 -34.62 -10.30
CA ALA A 162 15.50 -34.43 -9.13
C ALA A 162 14.95 -33.29 -8.24
N PRO A 163 14.45 -33.59 -7.03
CA PRO A 163 13.88 -32.59 -6.13
C PRO A 163 14.94 -31.57 -5.67
N ASP A 164 16.22 -31.95 -5.75
CA ASP A 164 17.35 -31.14 -5.28
C ASP A 164 17.79 -30.05 -6.27
N THR A 165 17.19 -29.99 -7.48
CA THR A 165 17.57 -29.00 -8.49
C THR A 165 17.22 -27.57 -8.06
N ILE A 166 16.12 -27.43 -7.33
CA ILE A 166 15.66 -26.17 -6.74
C ILE A 166 15.14 -26.52 -5.37
N GLN A 167 15.71 -25.93 -4.31
CA GLN A 167 15.33 -26.17 -2.92
C GLN A 167 14.87 -24.86 -2.26
N PRO A 168 13.62 -24.43 -2.50
CA PRO A 168 13.09 -23.19 -1.98
C PRO A 168 12.93 -23.21 -0.46
N TYR A 169 13.33 -22.12 0.20
CA TYR A 169 12.99 -21.87 1.59
C TYR A 169 12.68 -20.39 1.85
N VAL A 170 11.90 -20.14 2.89
CA VAL A 170 11.54 -18.79 3.35
C VAL A 170 12.64 -18.23 4.25
N GLN A 171 13.14 -17.03 3.92
CA GLN A 171 14.02 -16.25 4.77
C GLN A 171 13.40 -14.89 5.09
N VAL A 172 13.04 -14.67 6.36
CA VAL A 172 12.48 -13.39 6.81
C VAL A 172 13.57 -12.34 6.86
N VAL A 173 13.27 -11.15 6.34
CA VAL A 173 14.20 -10.02 6.35
C VAL A 173 13.97 -9.19 7.61
N ASP A 174 14.93 -9.28 8.51
CA ASP A 174 15.07 -8.38 9.63
C ASP A 174 16.16 -7.33 9.33
N SER A 175 15.93 -6.08 9.75
CA SER A 175 16.78 -4.93 9.43
C SER A 175 18.15 -4.99 10.11
N ALA A 176 18.26 -5.70 11.24
CA ALA A 176 19.53 -5.89 11.94
C ALA A 176 20.32 -7.11 11.40
N SER A 177 19.67 -7.97 10.61
CA SER A 177 20.24 -9.25 10.21
C SER A 177 21.14 -9.15 8.98
N THR A 178 22.24 -9.90 9.03
CA THR A 178 23.23 -10.01 7.96
C THR A 178 23.20 -11.42 7.37
N CYS A 179 23.37 -11.54 6.06
CA CYS A 179 23.45 -12.81 5.36
C CYS A 179 24.77 -13.51 5.69
N GLY A 180 24.72 -14.68 6.33
CA GLY A 180 25.91 -15.45 6.68
C GLY A 180 26.75 -15.90 5.48
N LEU A 181 26.13 -16.04 4.30
CA LEU A 181 26.80 -16.51 3.08
C LEU A 181 27.53 -15.40 2.31
N THR A 182 27.07 -14.14 2.42
CA THR A 182 27.59 -13.03 1.61
C THR A 182 28.08 -11.83 2.40
N GLY A 183 27.74 -11.71 3.68
CA GLY A 183 28.05 -10.55 4.51
C GLY A 183 27.19 -9.31 4.23
N PHE A 184 26.27 -9.35 3.25
CA PHE A 184 25.33 -8.25 3.02
C PHE A 184 24.21 -8.23 4.06
N LYS A 185 23.71 -7.04 4.40
CA LYS A 185 22.46 -6.92 5.18
C LYS A 185 21.32 -7.56 4.39
N LEU A 186 20.46 -8.34 5.06
CA LEU A 186 19.33 -9.00 4.40
C LEU A 186 18.38 -7.98 3.74
N HIS A 187 18.20 -6.83 4.37
CA HIS A 187 17.39 -5.75 3.82
C HIS A 187 17.99 -5.16 2.54
N ASP A 188 19.32 -5.07 2.43
CA ASP A 188 19.98 -4.56 1.23
C ASP A 188 19.88 -5.55 0.07
N ILE A 189 19.95 -6.86 0.35
CA ILE A 189 19.64 -7.91 -0.65
C ILE A 189 18.22 -7.73 -1.17
N TRP A 190 17.23 -7.70 -0.27
CA TRP A 190 15.83 -7.53 -0.66
C TRP A 190 15.60 -6.23 -1.45
N ARG A 191 16.21 -5.12 -1.01
CA ARG A 191 16.11 -3.81 -1.68
C ARG A 191 16.73 -3.83 -3.08
N TYR A 192 17.88 -4.48 -3.27
CA TYR A 192 18.50 -4.60 -4.59
C TYR A 192 17.56 -5.30 -5.57
N PHE A 193 17.04 -6.49 -5.21
CA PHE A 193 16.09 -7.20 -6.07
C PHE A 193 14.78 -6.43 -6.24
N ARG A 194 14.34 -5.66 -5.22
CA ARG A 194 13.16 -4.81 -5.36
C ARG A 194 13.33 -3.74 -6.44
N HIS A 195 14.54 -3.26 -6.71
CA HIS A 195 14.80 -2.29 -7.77
C HIS A 195 14.67 -2.86 -9.20
N THR A 196 14.51 -4.17 -9.37
CA THR A 196 14.27 -4.78 -10.70
C THR A 196 12.78 -4.82 -11.09
N TRP A 197 11.87 -4.47 -10.19
CA TRP A 197 10.41 -4.46 -10.46
C TRP A 197 10.01 -3.25 -11.28
N SER A 198 8.93 -3.35 -12.05
CA SER A 198 8.44 -2.22 -12.86
C SER A 198 8.04 -0.99 -12.05
N ASN A 199 7.51 -1.16 -10.83
CA ASN A 199 7.08 -0.05 -9.99
C ASN A 199 8.18 0.46 -9.06
N ALA A 200 8.24 1.77 -8.83
CA ALA A 200 9.18 2.37 -7.88
C ALA A 200 9.02 1.81 -6.46
N TYR A 201 10.14 1.73 -5.72
CA TYR A 201 10.16 1.29 -4.34
C TYR A 201 9.75 2.43 -3.41
N SER A 202 8.76 2.19 -2.54
CA SER A 202 8.41 3.09 -1.44
C SER A 202 8.18 2.30 -0.15
N THR A 203 8.51 2.91 0.97
CA THR A 203 8.27 2.33 2.29
C THR A 203 6.78 2.42 2.63
N VAL A 204 6.19 1.31 3.07
CA VAL A 204 4.82 1.28 3.55
C VAL A 204 4.80 1.69 5.03
N PRO A 205 4.01 2.70 5.43
CA PRO A 205 3.90 3.08 6.83
C PRO A 205 3.22 1.98 7.65
N GLY A 206 3.64 1.80 8.91
CA GLY A 206 3.09 0.80 9.81
C GLY A 206 3.89 -0.50 9.83
N ARG A 207 3.20 -1.64 9.81
CA ARG A 207 3.83 -2.97 9.84
C ARG A 207 4.40 -3.26 8.44
N SER A 208 5.66 -3.71 8.37
CA SER A 208 6.26 -4.24 7.15
C SER A 208 7.26 -5.36 7.45
N MET A 209 7.11 -6.49 6.77
CA MET A 209 7.96 -7.67 6.89
C MET A 209 8.36 -8.15 5.51
N PRO A 210 9.53 -7.71 5.00
CA PRO A 210 10.10 -8.20 3.77
C PRO A 210 10.56 -9.66 3.93
N ILE A 211 10.50 -10.41 2.83
CA ILE A 211 10.75 -11.85 2.78
C ILE A 211 11.57 -12.14 1.52
N LEU A 212 12.61 -12.96 1.66
CA LEU A 212 13.34 -13.57 0.56
C LEU A 212 12.89 -15.02 0.43
N ILE A 213 12.66 -15.49 -0.79
CA ILE A 213 12.57 -16.91 -1.11
C ILE A 213 13.90 -17.30 -1.73
N ARG A 214 14.59 -18.25 -1.12
CA ARG A 214 15.98 -18.60 -1.40
C ARG A 214 16.08 -20.03 -1.94
N ASP A 215 17.06 -20.30 -2.78
CA ASP A 215 17.33 -21.62 -3.35
C ASP A 215 18.55 -22.27 -2.69
N ALA A 216 18.31 -23.18 -1.74
CA ALA A 216 19.38 -23.90 -1.03
C ALA A 216 20.20 -24.86 -1.93
N ALA A 217 19.76 -25.11 -3.17
CA ALA A 217 20.49 -25.95 -4.12
C ALA A 217 21.79 -25.30 -4.65
N THR A 218 22.05 -24.04 -4.28
CA THR A 218 23.14 -23.22 -4.82
C THR A 218 24.05 -22.73 -3.71
N GLU A 219 25.35 -22.58 -3.97
CA GLU A 219 26.37 -22.25 -2.96
C GLU A 219 26.03 -21.01 -2.09
N PHE A 220 25.54 -19.94 -2.71
CA PHE A 220 25.22 -18.68 -2.03
C PHE A 220 23.72 -18.47 -1.79
N HIS A 221 22.94 -19.53 -2.00
CA HIS A 221 21.50 -19.56 -1.87
C HIS A 221 20.84 -18.45 -2.71
N ALA A 222 20.83 -18.64 -4.03
CA ALA A 222 20.29 -17.69 -4.99
C ALA A 222 18.86 -17.26 -4.62
N VAL A 223 18.51 -16.03 -4.94
CA VAL A 223 17.16 -15.52 -4.70
C VAL A 223 16.24 -16.08 -5.78
N ILE A 224 15.19 -16.79 -5.39
CA ILE A 224 14.11 -17.25 -6.26
C ILE A 224 13.10 -16.13 -6.47
N GLY A 225 12.83 -15.38 -5.42
CA GLY A 225 11.88 -14.27 -5.44
C GLY A 225 11.84 -13.51 -4.13
N ILE A 226 11.06 -12.45 -4.15
CA ILE A 226 10.87 -11.58 -2.99
C ILE A 226 9.39 -11.39 -2.70
N ALA A 227 9.06 -11.27 -1.42
CA ALA A 227 7.74 -10.94 -0.94
C ALA A 227 7.81 -9.88 0.16
N ALA A 228 6.68 -9.24 0.49
CA ALA A 228 6.56 -8.40 1.68
C ALA A 228 5.12 -8.35 2.20
N ILE A 229 4.95 -8.74 3.47
CA ILE A 229 3.69 -8.59 4.20
C ILE A 229 3.71 -7.25 4.92
N SER A 230 2.78 -6.35 4.58
CA SER A 230 2.71 -5.01 5.15
C SER A 230 1.30 -4.66 5.64
N SER A 231 1.16 -3.55 6.36
CA SER A 231 -0.14 -2.99 6.73
C SER A 231 -1.00 -2.84 5.47
N PRO A 232 -2.27 -3.27 5.52
CA PRO A 232 -3.14 -3.29 4.37
C PRO A 232 -3.60 -1.89 4.01
N VAL A 233 -3.92 -1.68 2.74
CA VAL A 233 -4.65 -0.50 2.32
C VAL A 233 -6.05 -0.55 2.94
N VAL A 234 -6.39 0.48 3.71
CA VAL A 234 -7.71 0.58 4.35
C VAL A 234 -8.76 1.06 3.34
N GLN A 235 -10.04 0.76 3.60
CA GLN A 235 -11.17 1.22 2.79
C GLN A 235 -11.18 0.64 1.36
N ILE A 236 -10.91 -0.66 1.23
CA ILE A 236 -11.14 -1.40 -0.01
C ILE A 236 -12.53 -2.03 0.08
N ALA A 237 -13.52 -1.42 -0.56
CA ALA A 237 -14.91 -1.84 -0.47
C ALA A 237 -15.10 -3.30 -0.88
N GLU A 238 -14.52 -3.71 -2.00
CA GLU A 238 -14.70 -5.05 -2.56
C GLU A 238 -14.13 -6.15 -1.64
N ARG A 239 -12.99 -5.88 -0.97
CA ARG A 239 -12.44 -6.78 0.07
C ARG A 239 -13.34 -6.80 1.30
N ASP A 240 -13.75 -5.62 1.76
CA ASP A 240 -14.54 -5.49 2.98
C ASP A 240 -15.93 -6.14 2.80
N ASP A 241 -16.56 -6.04 1.62
CA ASP A 241 -17.79 -6.75 1.27
C ASP A 241 -17.59 -8.27 1.26
N TRP A 242 -16.52 -8.76 0.59
CA TRP A 242 -16.21 -10.20 0.52
C TRP A 242 -15.97 -10.81 1.90
N MET A 243 -15.30 -10.07 2.79
CA MET A 243 -15.03 -10.49 4.17
C MET A 243 -16.25 -10.43 5.10
N GLY A 244 -17.39 -9.86 4.64
CA GLY A 244 -18.53 -9.55 5.51
C GLY A 244 -18.21 -8.43 6.51
N TRP A 245 -17.24 -7.59 6.18
CA TRP A 245 -16.80 -6.45 6.95
C TRP A 245 -17.59 -5.18 6.67
N ASP A 246 -18.23 -5.03 5.50
CA ASP A 246 -19.02 -3.82 5.24
C ASP A 246 -20.00 -3.52 6.37
N THR A 247 -20.11 -2.24 6.71
CA THR A 247 -20.88 -1.82 7.89
C THR A 247 -22.36 -2.15 7.74
N LYS A 248 -22.91 -1.91 6.55
CA LYS A 248 -24.33 -2.10 6.30
C LYS A 248 -24.63 -3.60 6.24
N GLN A 249 -23.79 -4.36 5.54
CA GLN A 249 -23.90 -5.80 5.47
C GLN A 249 -23.77 -6.45 6.86
N PHE A 250 -22.80 -6.04 7.67
CA PHE A 250 -22.63 -6.53 9.03
C PHE A 250 -23.87 -6.25 9.89
N VAL A 251 -24.35 -5.01 9.91
CA VAL A 251 -25.53 -4.63 10.69
C VAL A 251 -26.79 -5.37 10.20
N ALA A 252 -26.96 -5.55 8.89
CA ALA A 252 -28.06 -6.34 8.35
C ALA A 252 -27.96 -7.82 8.75
N SER A 253 -26.75 -8.39 8.80
CA SER A 253 -26.56 -9.79 9.19
C SER A 253 -26.92 -10.06 10.66
N ILE A 254 -26.55 -9.16 11.57
CA ILE A 254 -26.91 -9.29 13.00
C ILE A 254 -28.38 -8.97 13.27
N GLU A 255 -29.03 -8.20 12.40
CA GLU A 255 -30.48 -7.93 12.45
C GLU A 255 -31.29 -9.13 11.96
N ALA A 256 -30.82 -9.81 10.92
CA ALA A 256 -31.41 -11.05 10.45
C ALA A 256 -31.25 -12.19 11.47
N GLU A 257 -30.08 -12.28 12.12
CA GLU A 257 -29.75 -13.35 13.06
C GLU A 257 -29.08 -12.78 14.34
N PRO A 258 -29.86 -12.18 15.26
CA PRO A 258 -29.32 -11.66 16.51
C PRO A 258 -28.99 -12.81 17.47
N THR A 259 -27.82 -12.73 18.11
CA THR A 259 -27.35 -13.75 19.06
C THR A 259 -26.88 -13.13 20.39
N ASP A 260 -26.93 -13.91 21.47
CA ASP A 260 -26.37 -13.50 22.77
C ASP A 260 -24.87 -13.23 22.69
N GLU A 261 -24.15 -13.98 21.86
CA GLU A 261 -22.72 -13.77 21.63
C GLU A 261 -22.45 -12.38 21.04
N MET A 262 -23.25 -11.97 20.06
CA MET A 262 -23.14 -10.65 19.44
C MET A 262 -23.48 -9.53 20.43
N ALA A 263 -24.55 -9.70 21.23
CA ALA A 263 -24.91 -8.75 22.28
C ALA A 263 -23.77 -8.57 23.29
N LYS A 264 -23.20 -9.69 23.77
CA LYS A 264 -22.05 -9.71 24.69
C LYS A 264 -20.80 -9.12 24.05
N TRP A 265 -20.57 -9.35 22.76
CA TRP A 265 -19.47 -8.72 22.04
C TRP A 265 -19.64 -7.20 21.99
N LEU A 266 -20.80 -6.68 21.58
CA LEU A 266 -21.07 -5.23 21.55
C LEU A 266 -20.85 -4.58 22.92
N GLY A 267 -21.37 -5.18 23.99
CA GLY A 267 -21.15 -4.72 25.36
C GLY A 267 -19.68 -4.67 25.74
N ARG A 268 -18.94 -5.77 25.55
CA ARG A 268 -17.49 -5.84 25.80
C ARG A 268 -16.69 -4.85 24.96
N ARG A 269 -17.12 -4.57 23.72
CA ARG A 269 -16.45 -3.60 22.84
C ARG A 269 -16.56 -2.17 23.34
N ILE A 270 -17.73 -1.76 23.84
CA ILE A 270 -17.93 -0.45 24.47
C ILE A 270 -16.99 -0.31 25.67
N GLU A 271 -16.94 -1.31 26.55
CA GLU A 271 -16.07 -1.30 27.72
C GLU A 271 -14.59 -1.25 27.36
N THR A 272 -14.16 -2.08 26.40
CA THR A 272 -12.76 -2.13 25.94
C THR A 272 -12.33 -0.79 25.35
N GLN A 273 -13.15 -0.16 24.51
CA GLN A 273 -12.82 1.15 23.94
C GLN A 273 -12.65 2.23 24.99
N ARG A 274 -13.52 2.23 26.01
CA ARG A 274 -13.39 3.16 27.13
C ARG A 274 -12.11 2.91 27.94
N ALA A 275 -11.77 1.64 28.20
CA ALA A 275 -10.61 1.25 29.03
C ALA A 275 -9.25 1.41 28.32
N GLU A 276 -9.23 1.54 27.00
CA GLU A 276 -8.04 1.81 26.18
C GLU A 276 -7.81 3.31 25.91
N ILE A 277 -8.52 4.20 26.61
CA ILE A 277 -8.33 5.64 26.53
C ILE A 277 -7.75 6.15 27.84
N TYR A 278 -6.59 6.79 27.79
CA TYR A 278 -6.05 7.55 28.92
C TYR A 278 -6.99 8.73 29.21
N VAL A 279 -7.33 8.98 30.48
CA VAL A 279 -8.32 10.01 30.86
C VAL A 279 -7.85 10.94 31.98
N GLU A 280 -6.68 10.70 32.59
CA GLU A 280 -6.26 11.43 33.79
C GLU A 280 -6.07 12.92 33.51
N ASP A 281 -5.49 13.29 32.37
CA ASP A 281 -5.36 14.69 31.96
C ASP A 281 -6.71 15.36 31.66
N LEU A 282 -7.69 14.59 31.15
CA LEU A 282 -9.04 15.09 30.89
C LEU A 282 -9.81 15.34 32.20
N LEU A 283 -9.56 14.55 33.24
CA LEU A 283 -10.09 14.76 34.59
C LEU A 283 -9.41 15.94 35.28
N ARG A 284 -8.07 15.99 35.25
CA ARG A 284 -7.26 17.08 35.79
C ARG A 284 -7.69 18.44 35.23
N ASP A 285 -7.93 18.52 33.93
CA ASP A 285 -8.28 19.76 33.24
C ASP A 285 -9.80 20.05 33.25
N GLY A 286 -10.59 19.25 33.97
CA GLY A 286 -12.04 19.44 34.13
C GLY A 286 -12.89 19.19 32.88
N VAL A 287 -12.33 18.58 31.83
CA VAL A 287 -13.09 18.14 30.64
C VAL A 287 -14.04 17.00 31.01
N LEU A 288 -13.57 16.09 31.87
CA LEU A 288 -14.32 15.00 32.48
C LEU A 288 -14.52 15.26 33.98
N GLN A 289 -15.61 14.71 34.52
CA GLN A 289 -15.91 14.61 35.95
C GLN A 289 -15.93 13.14 36.38
N PRO A 290 -15.67 12.80 37.66
CA PRO A 290 -15.58 11.40 38.13
C PRO A 290 -16.78 10.49 37.82
N GLY A 291 -17.99 11.07 37.69
CA GLY A 291 -19.21 10.34 37.36
C GLY A 291 -19.48 10.15 35.86
N ASP A 292 -18.83 10.93 35.00
CA ASP A 292 -19.18 11.03 33.57
C ASP A 292 -18.98 9.71 32.80
N LEU A 293 -17.96 8.92 33.19
CA LEU A 293 -17.67 7.63 32.55
C LEU A 293 -18.72 6.55 32.86
N LYS A 294 -19.34 6.63 34.05
CA LYS A 294 -20.38 5.69 34.50
C LYS A 294 -21.74 6.09 33.97
N ARG A 295 -22.07 7.38 34.01
CA ARG A 295 -23.35 7.95 33.60
C ARG A 295 -23.11 9.09 32.60
N PRO A 296 -22.83 8.77 31.33
CA PRO A 296 -22.57 9.78 30.32
C PRO A 296 -23.80 10.66 30.08
N THR A 297 -23.57 11.96 29.97
CA THR A 297 -24.59 12.98 29.65
C THR A 297 -24.27 13.66 28.32
N PRO A 298 -25.26 14.27 27.64
CA PRO A 298 -24.99 15.07 26.44
C PRO A 298 -23.97 16.19 26.67
N ASN A 299 -23.93 16.75 27.88
CA ASN A 299 -22.99 17.82 28.24
C ASN A 299 -21.53 17.36 28.23
N VAL A 300 -21.20 16.18 28.78
CA VAL A 300 -19.82 15.68 28.72
C VAL A 300 -19.38 15.36 27.30
N VAL A 301 -20.29 14.81 26.49
CA VAL A 301 -20.04 14.55 25.06
C VAL A 301 -19.72 15.86 24.33
N ALA A 302 -20.48 16.92 24.57
CA ALA A 302 -20.23 18.23 23.98
C ALA A 302 -18.88 18.82 24.41
N ARG A 303 -18.51 18.72 25.70
CA ARG A 303 -17.20 19.16 26.21
C ARG A 303 -16.05 18.42 25.55
N LEU A 304 -16.16 17.10 25.40
CA LEU A 304 -15.13 16.27 24.75
C LEU A 304 -14.98 16.61 23.26
N LYS A 305 -16.07 16.84 22.53
CA LYS A 305 -16.03 17.31 21.14
C LYS A 305 -15.33 18.67 21.02
N ALA A 306 -15.63 19.61 21.91
CA ALA A 306 -14.98 20.91 21.95
C ALA A 306 -13.47 20.80 22.27
N ASP A 307 -13.08 19.94 23.22
CA ASP A 307 -11.68 19.66 23.52
C ASP A 307 -10.95 19.05 22.32
N ALA A 308 -11.60 18.13 21.61
CA ALA A 308 -11.06 17.48 20.42
C ALA A 308 -10.74 18.49 19.31
N GLU A 309 -11.69 19.38 18.97
CA GLU A 309 -11.50 20.42 17.96
C GLU A 309 -10.45 21.45 18.36
N ARG A 310 -10.45 21.89 19.62
CA ARG A 310 -9.43 22.80 20.15
C ARG A 310 -8.03 22.24 20.00
N HIS A 311 -7.82 20.97 20.38
CA HIS A 311 -6.51 20.33 20.28
C HIS A 311 -6.12 19.98 18.84
N ARG A 312 -7.08 19.69 17.96
CA ARG A 312 -6.85 19.57 16.52
C ARG A 312 -6.30 20.88 15.94
N ALA A 313 -6.92 22.00 16.27
CA ALA A 313 -6.49 23.33 15.83
C ALA A 313 -5.12 23.72 16.41
N LYS A 314 -4.82 23.36 17.66
CA LYS A 314 -3.48 23.54 18.25
C LYS A 314 -2.43 22.69 17.52
N HIS A 315 -2.74 21.43 17.21
CA HIS A 315 -1.82 20.55 16.49
C HIS A 315 -1.49 21.08 15.09
N HIS A 316 -2.48 21.55 14.33
CA HIS A 316 -2.25 22.11 13.01
C HIS A 316 -1.46 23.43 13.04
N ARG A 317 -1.52 24.20 14.14
CA ARG A 317 -0.77 25.44 14.33
C ARG A 317 0.65 25.24 14.88
N ALA A 318 0.87 24.17 15.65
CA ALA A 318 2.21 23.82 16.12
C ALA A 318 3.12 23.55 14.91
N GLY A 319 4.33 24.12 14.90
CA GLY A 319 5.31 23.95 13.81
C GLY A 319 5.70 22.48 13.59
N VAL A 320 6.65 22.22 12.67
CA VAL A 320 7.11 20.86 12.35
C VAL A 320 7.55 20.13 13.62
N VAL A 321 6.68 19.26 14.14
CA VAL A 321 7.04 18.38 15.26
C VAL A 321 8.00 17.36 14.68
N ARG A 322 9.24 17.33 15.17
CA ARG A 322 10.20 16.28 14.80
C ARG A 322 9.57 14.92 15.10
N GLU A 323 9.60 14.04 14.12
CA GLU A 323 9.18 12.65 14.26
C GLU A 323 10.06 11.98 15.33
N VAL A 324 9.52 11.70 16.50
CA VAL A 324 10.23 10.94 17.53
C VAL A 324 10.16 9.47 17.13
N ARG A 325 11.18 8.99 16.41
CA ARG A 325 11.24 7.64 15.81
C ARG A 325 11.50 6.52 16.83
N SER A 326 11.89 6.87 18.05
CA SER A 326 12.11 5.92 19.14
C SER A 326 11.71 6.60 20.44
N ILE A 327 10.49 6.35 20.89
CA ILE A 327 10.11 6.69 22.27
C ILE A 327 10.47 5.45 23.07
N GLU A 328 11.34 5.61 24.07
CA GLU A 328 11.58 4.60 25.10
C GLU A 328 10.24 4.15 25.69
N THR A 329 10.18 2.93 26.22
CA THR A 329 8.96 2.29 26.73
C THR A 329 8.18 3.13 27.77
N ASP A 330 8.79 4.17 28.34
CA ASP A 330 8.33 4.87 29.55
C ASP A 330 7.76 6.28 29.35
N ALA A 331 7.34 6.69 28.14
CA ALA A 331 6.67 7.99 27.94
C ALA A 331 5.32 7.93 27.19
N TRP A 332 4.54 6.85 27.34
CA TRP A 332 3.21 6.74 26.72
C TRP A 332 2.22 7.81 27.18
N VAL A 333 2.25 8.18 28.47
CA VAL A 333 1.44 9.27 29.03
C VAL A 333 1.79 10.60 28.35
N ALA A 334 3.09 10.93 28.26
CA ALA A 334 3.52 12.15 27.58
C ALA A 334 3.06 12.18 26.11
N ARG A 335 3.12 11.03 25.42
CA ARG A 335 2.59 10.91 24.05
C ARG A 335 1.07 11.10 24.00
N ALA A 336 0.33 10.55 24.97
CA ALA A 336 -1.12 10.68 25.09
C ALA A 336 -1.55 12.14 25.28
N GLU A 337 -0.78 12.93 26.02
CA GLU A 337 -1.03 14.35 26.29
C GLU A 337 -0.65 15.30 25.14
N THR A 338 0.03 14.82 24.09
CA THR A 338 0.28 15.64 22.89
C THR A 338 -1.01 16.09 22.22
N TYR A 339 -0.99 17.24 21.52
CA TYR A 339 -2.18 17.79 20.87
C TYR A 339 -2.87 16.83 19.90
N LEU A 340 -2.09 16.04 19.14
CA LEU A 340 -2.62 15.02 18.23
C LEU A 340 -3.39 13.93 18.97
N PHE A 341 -2.77 13.32 19.99
CA PHE A 341 -3.38 12.18 20.70
C PHE A 341 -4.48 12.63 21.64
N ARG A 342 -4.37 13.80 22.29
CA ARG A 342 -5.47 14.36 23.07
C ARG A 342 -6.69 14.61 22.19
N SER A 343 -6.52 15.22 21.02
CA SER A 343 -7.63 15.44 20.08
C SER A 343 -8.32 14.12 19.70
N LYS A 344 -7.54 13.08 19.37
CA LYS A 344 -8.06 11.75 19.06
C LYS A 344 -8.76 11.08 20.24
N ARG A 345 -8.17 11.12 21.44
CA ARG A 345 -8.73 10.53 22.67
C ARG A 345 -10.06 11.18 23.01
N SER A 346 -10.12 12.51 23.02
CA SER A 346 -11.36 13.26 23.30
C SER A 346 -12.45 12.97 22.26
N ALA A 347 -12.12 12.93 20.98
CA ALA A 347 -13.08 12.59 19.92
C ALA A 347 -13.59 11.15 20.05
N LEU A 348 -12.70 10.18 20.28
CA LEU A 348 -13.06 8.78 20.44
C LEU A 348 -13.90 8.56 21.70
N LEU A 349 -13.51 9.16 22.83
CA LEU A 349 -14.25 9.04 24.08
C LEU A 349 -15.65 9.65 23.97
N ALA A 350 -15.80 10.80 23.29
CA ALA A 350 -17.11 11.38 23.05
C ALA A 350 -18.03 10.39 22.29
N GLU A 351 -17.52 9.77 21.23
CA GLU A 351 -18.24 8.76 20.45
C GLU A 351 -18.56 7.52 21.30
N THR A 352 -17.60 6.99 22.06
CA THR A 352 -17.81 5.83 22.93
C THR A 352 -18.86 6.11 24.01
N LEU A 353 -18.86 7.31 24.62
CA LEU A 353 -19.86 7.67 25.63
C LEU A 353 -21.27 7.88 25.03
N GLU A 354 -21.38 8.41 23.80
CA GLU A 354 -22.66 8.43 23.07
C GLU A 354 -23.19 7.01 22.81
N ILE A 355 -22.33 6.10 22.35
CA ILE A 355 -22.68 4.70 22.10
C ILE A 355 -23.07 4.03 23.42
N GLN A 356 -22.31 4.23 24.50
CA GLN A 356 -22.60 3.68 25.83
C GLN A 356 -23.95 4.16 26.36
N ALA A 357 -24.27 5.44 26.22
CA ALA A 357 -25.54 6.00 26.69
C ALA A 357 -26.75 5.39 25.96
N LEU A 358 -26.64 5.23 24.63
CA LEU A 358 -27.74 4.75 23.80
C LEU A 358 -27.78 3.21 23.72
N VAL A 359 -26.76 2.60 23.11
CA VAL A 359 -26.70 1.15 22.89
C VAL A 359 -26.51 0.41 24.21
N GLY A 360 -25.68 0.93 25.12
CA GLY A 360 -25.50 0.32 26.45
C GLY A 360 -26.79 0.32 27.28
N GLY A 361 -27.71 1.26 27.06
CA GLY A 361 -29.03 1.27 27.70
C GLY A 361 -29.89 0.06 27.32
N TYR A 362 -29.81 -0.39 26.06
CA TYR A 362 -30.51 -1.59 25.59
C TYR A 362 -29.82 -2.88 26.03
N LEU A 363 -28.48 -2.91 26.02
CA LEU A 363 -27.71 -4.11 26.39
C LEU A 363 -27.67 -4.34 27.91
N GLY A 364 -27.79 -3.29 28.72
CA GLY A 364 -27.72 -3.38 30.18
C GLY A 364 -26.40 -3.95 30.70
N THR A 365 -26.42 -4.43 31.94
CA THR A 365 -25.27 -5.09 32.59
C THR A 365 -25.09 -6.55 32.14
N SER A 366 -26.13 -7.16 31.58
CA SER A 366 -26.12 -8.52 31.05
C SER A 366 -26.68 -8.51 29.63
N PRO A 367 -25.82 -8.24 28.63
CA PRO A 367 -26.23 -8.20 27.23
C PRO A 367 -26.91 -9.50 26.81
N SER A 368 -28.10 -9.37 26.25
CA SER A 368 -28.93 -10.47 25.76
C SER A 368 -29.38 -10.24 24.32
N VAL A 369 -29.80 -11.32 23.66
CA VAL A 369 -30.39 -11.27 22.32
C VAL A 369 -31.61 -10.34 22.25
N ASP A 370 -32.44 -10.29 23.30
CA ASP A 370 -33.63 -9.44 23.33
C ASP A 370 -33.25 -7.96 23.42
N GLY A 371 -32.27 -7.61 24.27
CA GLY A 371 -31.72 -6.25 24.32
C GLY A 371 -31.12 -5.83 22.98
N LEU A 372 -30.42 -6.74 22.29
CA LEU A 372 -29.90 -6.50 20.95
C LEU A 372 -31.01 -6.27 19.92
N ARG A 373 -32.08 -7.08 19.93
CA ARG A 373 -33.25 -6.89 19.05
C ARG A 373 -33.88 -5.52 19.25
N SER A 374 -34.10 -5.11 20.50
CA SER A 374 -34.62 -3.78 20.82
C SER A 374 -33.70 -2.66 20.33
N ALA A 375 -32.38 -2.82 20.48
CA ALA A 375 -31.40 -1.86 19.96
C ALA A 375 -31.40 -1.77 18.43
N LEU A 376 -31.58 -2.89 17.73
CA LEU A 376 -31.61 -2.92 16.27
C LEU A 376 -32.90 -2.35 15.68
N ALA A 377 -34.01 -2.42 16.43
CA ALA A 377 -35.27 -1.78 16.07
C ALA A 377 -35.24 -0.24 16.16
N ASP A 378 -34.34 0.34 16.96
CA ASP A 378 -34.10 1.79 16.98
C ASP A 378 -33.06 2.20 15.93
N THR A 379 -33.49 2.98 14.93
CA THR A 379 -32.64 3.54 13.87
C THR A 379 -31.39 4.26 14.38
N LYS A 380 -31.49 4.97 15.51
CA LYS A 380 -30.34 5.69 16.10
C LYS A 380 -29.35 4.69 16.72
N ALA A 381 -29.83 3.74 17.51
CA ALA A 381 -29.00 2.69 18.10
C ALA A 381 -28.34 1.81 17.02
N LYS A 382 -29.09 1.42 15.98
CA LYS A 382 -28.57 0.71 14.79
C LYS A 382 -27.41 1.45 14.13
N THR A 383 -27.53 2.77 13.97
CA THR A 383 -26.45 3.61 13.43
C THR A 383 -25.21 3.59 14.33
N GLN A 384 -25.40 3.64 15.65
CA GLN A 384 -24.31 3.58 16.62
C GLN A 384 -23.63 2.20 16.67
N ILE A 385 -24.38 1.11 16.52
CA ILE A 385 -23.84 -0.25 16.35
C ILE A 385 -22.93 -0.32 15.12
N GLY A 386 -23.37 0.26 13.99
CA GLY A 386 -22.54 0.35 12.79
C GLY A 386 -21.23 1.13 13.01
N ARG A 387 -21.26 2.22 13.79
CA ARG A 387 -20.05 2.96 14.17
C ARG A 387 -19.13 2.11 15.04
N LEU A 388 -19.66 1.42 16.03
CA LEU A 388 -18.89 0.51 16.90
C LEU A 388 -18.20 -0.59 16.07
N ALA A 389 -18.92 -1.22 15.13
CA ALA A 389 -18.35 -2.22 14.23
C ALA A 389 -17.26 -1.66 13.31
N ARG A 390 -17.43 -0.42 12.81
CA ARG A 390 -16.39 0.28 12.04
C ARG A 390 -15.14 0.52 12.88
N ARG A 391 -15.28 0.88 14.16
CA ARG A 391 -14.16 1.08 15.07
C ARG A 391 -13.43 -0.23 15.36
N ALA A 392 -14.17 -1.30 15.66
CA ALA A 392 -13.58 -2.64 15.87
C ALA A 392 -12.74 -3.09 14.65
N ARG A 393 -13.24 -2.88 13.42
CA ARG A 393 -12.45 -3.09 12.19
C ARG A 393 -11.20 -2.24 12.15
N GLY A 394 -11.32 -0.93 12.42
CA GLY A 394 -10.19 0.01 12.41
C GLY A 394 -9.06 -0.35 13.38
N GLU A 395 -9.38 -1.00 14.50
CA GLU A 395 -8.38 -1.48 15.47
C GLU A 395 -7.68 -2.77 15.02
N ARG A 396 -8.36 -3.58 14.21
CA ARG A 396 -7.85 -4.89 13.77
C ARG A 396 -7.27 -4.89 12.35
N VAL A 397 -7.69 -3.96 11.49
CA VAL A 397 -7.16 -3.75 10.14
C VAL A 397 -5.69 -3.34 10.23
N GLY A 398 -4.78 -4.17 9.71
CA GLY A 398 -3.34 -4.00 9.91
C GLY A 398 -2.75 -4.72 11.12
N THR A 399 -3.54 -5.54 11.82
CA THR A 399 -3.02 -6.40 12.89
C THR A 399 -3.23 -7.89 12.62
N VAL A 400 -4.48 -8.27 12.30
CA VAL A 400 -4.87 -9.63 11.90
C VAL A 400 -5.12 -9.76 10.40
N ILE A 401 -5.08 -8.63 9.69
CA ILE A 401 -5.14 -8.54 8.24
C ILE A 401 -3.89 -7.81 7.78
N ALA A 402 -3.29 -8.33 6.72
CA ALA A 402 -2.15 -7.70 6.06
C ALA A 402 -2.32 -7.74 4.54
N ASP A 403 -1.55 -6.91 3.83
CA ASP A 403 -1.44 -7.01 2.38
C ASP A 403 -0.07 -7.56 1.98
N LEU A 404 -0.07 -8.45 1.00
CA LEU A 404 1.10 -8.87 0.25
C LEU A 404 1.48 -7.77 -0.75
N THR A 405 2.22 -6.80 -0.26
CA THR A 405 2.58 -5.56 -0.99
C THR A 405 3.67 -5.75 -2.05
N VAL A 406 4.49 -6.79 -1.92
CA VAL A 406 5.47 -7.21 -2.91
C VAL A 406 5.34 -8.72 -3.03
N CYS A 407 5.33 -9.23 -4.27
CA CYS A 407 5.37 -10.65 -4.55
C CYS A 407 5.82 -10.86 -6.00
N GLY A 408 6.84 -11.67 -6.19
CA GLY A 408 7.21 -12.15 -7.50
C GLY A 408 8.54 -12.87 -7.49
N ALA A 409 8.76 -13.66 -8.53
CA ALA A 409 10.04 -14.32 -8.77
C ALA A 409 10.99 -13.42 -9.54
N VAL A 410 12.28 -13.60 -9.28
CA VAL A 410 13.35 -13.00 -10.07
C VAL A 410 13.75 -13.95 -11.20
N ALA A 411 14.46 -13.42 -12.21
CA ALA A 411 15.05 -14.27 -13.23
C ALA A 411 16.14 -15.18 -12.63
N PRO A 412 16.35 -16.40 -13.16
CA PRO A 412 15.60 -17.06 -14.24
C PRO A 412 14.32 -17.79 -13.76
N TYR A 413 14.08 -17.88 -12.44
CA TYR A 413 12.96 -18.65 -11.86
C TYR A 413 11.57 -18.15 -12.27
N ASN A 414 11.43 -16.88 -12.64
CA ASN A 414 10.19 -16.33 -13.19
C ASN A 414 9.69 -17.10 -14.42
N ALA A 415 10.59 -17.64 -15.26
CA ALA A 415 10.24 -18.46 -16.42
C ALA A 415 9.55 -19.79 -16.03
N LEU A 416 9.87 -20.32 -14.85
CA LEU A 416 9.26 -21.52 -14.27
C LEU A 416 7.97 -21.23 -13.48
N ALA A 417 7.45 -19.99 -13.58
CA ALA A 417 6.35 -19.49 -12.79
C ALA A 417 6.56 -19.58 -11.27
N ALA A 418 7.80 -19.39 -10.81
CA ALA A 418 8.10 -19.30 -9.38
C ALA A 418 7.38 -18.12 -8.68
N GLY A 419 6.79 -17.17 -9.42
CA GLY A 419 5.91 -16.16 -8.81
C GLY A 419 4.71 -16.78 -8.07
N LYS A 420 4.26 -17.98 -8.48
CA LYS A 420 3.23 -18.76 -7.80
C LYS A 420 3.75 -19.39 -6.50
N LEU A 421 4.97 -19.92 -6.54
CA LEU A 421 5.68 -20.42 -5.38
C LEU A 421 5.85 -19.31 -4.33
N VAL A 422 6.33 -18.14 -4.74
CA VAL A 422 6.50 -16.97 -3.87
C VAL A 422 5.17 -16.56 -3.23
N GLY A 423 4.08 -16.52 -4.01
CA GLY A 423 2.75 -16.20 -3.50
C GLY A 423 2.23 -17.21 -2.46
N ALA A 424 2.44 -18.51 -2.68
CA ALA A 424 2.05 -19.55 -1.73
C ALA A 424 2.92 -19.52 -0.47
N LEU A 425 4.25 -19.43 -0.61
CA LEU A 425 5.18 -19.36 0.52
C LEU A 425 4.99 -18.09 1.37
N ALA A 426 4.57 -16.97 0.76
CA ALA A 426 4.29 -15.73 1.47
C ALA A 426 3.14 -15.84 2.49
N VAL A 427 2.32 -16.88 2.43
CA VAL A 427 1.23 -17.17 3.39
C VAL A 427 1.44 -18.50 4.10
N SER A 428 2.65 -19.04 4.09
CA SER A 428 3.02 -20.30 4.75
C SER A 428 3.03 -20.18 6.28
N PRO A 429 2.97 -21.31 7.01
CA PRO A 429 3.11 -21.36 8.47
C PRO A 429 4.34 -20.61 8.98
N THR A 430 5.50 -20.78 8.33
CA THR A 430 6.75 -20.08 8.65
C THR A 430 6.59 -18.56 8.61
N VAL A 431 5.88 -18.01 7.61
CA VAL A 431 5.63 -16.57 7.50
C VAL A 431 4.65 -16.10 8.58
N LEU A 432 3.57 -16.85 8.84
CA LEU A 432 2.60 -16.52 9.89
C LEU A 432 3.25 -16.50 11.28
N ALA A 433 4.06 -17.50 11.61
CA ALA A 433 4.79 -17.58 12.86
C ALA A 433 5.76 -16.40 13.02
N SER A 434 6.50 -16.07 11.95
CA SER A 434 7.43 -14.95 11.93
C SER A 434 6.72 -13.59 12.06
N TYR A 435 5.58 -13.41 11.40
CA TYR A 435 4.76 -12.21 11.54
C TYR A 435 4.28 -12.05 12.99
N ARG A 436 3.76 -13.13 13.58
CA ARG A 436 3.32 -13.14 14.98
C ARG A 436 4.46 -12.73 15.90
N ALA A 437 5.61 -13.39 15.81
CA ALA A 437 6.79 -13.10 16.62
C ALA A 437 7.24 -11.64 16.48
N LYS A 438 7.34 -11.13 15.24
CA LYS A 438 7.76 -9.75 14.95
C LYS A 438 6.84 -8.68 15.57
N TYR A 439 5.54 -8.96 15.62
CA TYR A 439 4.53 -7.99 16.06
C TYR A 439 3.89 -8.27 17.42
N SER A 440 4.38 -9.26 18.16
CA SER A 440 4.10 -9.46 19.60
C SER A 440 4.81 -8.41 20.46
N ARG A 441 4.55 -7.12 20.18
CA ARG A 441 5.10 -5.95 20.85
C ARG A 441 4.06 -4.83 20.95
N PRO A 442 4.24 -3.84 21.85
CA PRO A 442 3.30 -2.72 21.97
C PRO A 442 3.07 -1.98 20.64
N SER A 443 1.81 -1.69 20.33
CA SER A 443 1.40 -0.89 19.18
C SER A 443 1.48 0.59 19.53
N GLU A 444 2.24 1.37 18.76
CA GLU A 444 2.50 2.79 19.07
C GLU A 444 1.22 3.63 19.22
N ILE A 445 0.30 3.54 18.25
CA ILE A 445 -0.93 4.34 18.26
C ILE A 445 -1.83 3.91 19.41
N ALA A 446 -2.02 2.60 19.61
CA ALA A 446 -2.86 2.09 20.67
C ALA A 446 -2.30 2.44 22.05
N SER A 447 -0.98 2.33 22.22
CA SER A 447 -0.32 2.66 23.49
C SER A 447 -0.36 4.15 23.80
N ALA A 448 -0.23 5.00 22.77
CA ALA A 448 -0.38 6.45 22.90
C ALA A 448 -1.83 6.88 23.18
N MET A 449 -2.84 6.15 22.68
CA MET A 449 -4.24 6.39 23.05
C MET A 449 -4.52 5.97 24.50
N ALA A 450 -3.91 4.88 24.96
CA ALA A 450 -4.14 4.30 26.29
C ALA A 450 -3.25 4.89 27.39
N GLY A 451 -2.18 5.61 27.05
CA GLY A 451 -1.18 6.09 28.01
C GLY A 451 -0.35 4.97 28.65
N ARG A 452 -0.43 3.74 28.12
CA ARG A 452 0.23 2.53 28.61
C ARG A 452 0.48 1.56 27.46
N PRO A 453 1.41 0.59 27.56
CA PRO A 453 1.65 -0.34 26.47
C PRO A 453 0.40 -1.19 26.15
N ILE A 454 0.02 -1.24 24.87
CA ILE A 454 -1.06 -2.08 24.34
C ILE A 454 -0.51 -2.94 23.20
N THR A 455 -0.46 -4.25 23.42
CA THR A 455 -0.12 -5.24 22.38
C THR A 455 -1.40 -5.66 21.66
N ARG A 456 -1.39 -5.59 20.32
CA ARG A 456 -2.52 -6.02 19.49
C ARG A 456 -2.31 -7.45 19.00
N GLU A 457 -3.40 -8.15 18.72
CA GLU A 457 -3.38 -9.48 18.09
C GLU A 457 -2.52 -9.48 16.81
N ALA A 458 -1.77 -10.55 16.60
CA ALA A 458 -0.86 -10.70 15.46
C ALA A 458 -1.01 -12.05 14.75
N ARG A 459 -1.94 -12.91 15.20
CA ARG A 459 -2.37 -14.11 14.47
C ARG A 459 -3.19 -13.69 13.24
N LEU A 460 -2.54 -13.71 12.07
CA LEU A 460 -3.15 -13.33 10.79
C LEU A 460 -4.34 -14.24 10.45
N ALA A 461 -5.40 -13.63 9.94
CA ALA A 461 -6.64 -14.27 9.48
C ALA A 461 -6.79 -14.22 7.96
N PHE A 462 -6.23 -13.18 7.34
CA PHE A 462 -6.42 -12.88 5.92
C PHE A 462 -5.23 -12.11 5.37
N VAL A 463 -4.83 -12.43 4.13
CA VAL A 463 -3.82 -11.66 3.39
C VAL A 463 -4.43 -11.20 2.07
N GLY A 464 -4.54 -9.88 1.89
CA GLY A 464 -4.97 -9.25 0.66
C GLY A 464 -3.80 -8.93 -0.28
N THR A 465 -4.09 -8.62 -1.54
CA THR A 465 -3.14 -8.00 -2.47
C THR A 465 -3.87 -7.29 -3.59
N THR A 466 -3.20 -6.31 -4.20
CA THR A 466 -3.66 -5.68 -5.45
C THR A 466 -2.71 -6.11 -6.57
N SER A 467 -3.23 -6.46 -7.75
CA SER A 467 -2.41 -6.71 -8.92
C SER A 467 -1.83 -5.40 -9.47
N LEU A 468 -0.82 -5.51 -10.34
CA LEU A 468 -0.35 -4.35 -11.11
C LEU A 468 -1.34 -3.96 -12.22
N TYR A 469 -1.97 -4.95 -12.85
CA TYR A 469 -2.82 -4.81 -14.03
C TYR A 469 -4.25 -5.28 -13.76
N GLY A 470 -5.24 -4.58 -14.32
CA GLY A 470 -6.68 -4.92 -14.23
C GLY A 470 -7.11 -6.11 -15.09
N THR A 471 -6.26 -6.56 -16.00
CA THR A 471 -6.57 -7.59 -17.01
C THR A 471 -6.00 -8.99 -16.70
N GLY A 472 -5.47 -9.18 -15.49
CA GLY A 472 -5.01 -10.47 -14.97
C GLY A 472 -3.62 -10.40 -14.29
N SER A 473 -3.39 -11.27 -13.31
CA SER A 473 -2.10 -11.45 -12.63
C SER A 473 -1.55 -12.86 -12.84
N SER A 474 -0.32 -13.00 -13.34
CA SER A 474 0.30 -14.33 -13.52
C SER A 474 0.61 -15.03 -12.18
N GLN A 475 0.87 -14.24 -11.13
CA GLN A 475 1.19 -14.72 -9.79
C GLN A 475 -0.05 -15.32 -9.13
N TYR A 476 -1.14 -14.56 -9.03
CA TYR A 476 -2.29 -14.92 -8.19
C TYR A 476 -3.40 -15.67 -8.94
N ASN A 477 -3.52 -15.47 -10.26
CA ASN A 477 -4.60 -16.08 -11.02
C ASN A 477 -4.52 -17.62 -10.98
N ARG A 478 -5.64 -18.27 -10.62
CA ARG A 478 -5.76 -19.73 -10.47
C ARG A 478 -4.74 -20.34 -9.49
N LEU A 479 -4.26 -19.56 -8.54
CA LEU A 479 -3.31 -20.03 -7.54
C LEU A 479 -4.06 -20.64 -6.35
N PHE A 480 -4.32 -21.95 -6.42
CA PHE A 480 -4.95 -22.75 -5.37
C PHE A 480 -4.18 -24.04 -5.12
N TRP A 481 -3.96 -24.39 -3.86
CA TRP A 481 -3.28 -25.61 -3.41
C TRP A 481 -4.14 -26.39 -2.39
N PRO A 482 -3.95 -27.71 -2.25
CA PRO A 482 -4.54 -28.47 -1.16
C PRO A 482 -4.07 -27.93 0.20
N ALA A 483 -4.98 -27.77 1.15
CA ALA A 483 -4.66 -27.27 2.49
C ALA A 483 -3.61 -28.15 3.21
N SER A 484 -3.62 -29.46 2.95
CA SER A 484 -2.63 -30.43 3.44
C SER A 484 -1.18 -30.08 3.08
N THR A 485 -0.95 -29.34 1.98
CA THR A 485 0.38 -28.82 1.61
C THR A 485 0.98 -27.90 2.67
N MET A 486 0.14 -27.34 3.56
CA MET A 486 0.54 -26.49 4.69
C MET A 486 0.06 -27.08 6.02
N GLY A 487 -0.11 -28.41 6.12
CA GLY A 487 -0.55 -29.09 7.34
C GLY A 487 -2.04 -28.92 7.68
N GLY A 488 -2.84 -28.36 6.77
CA GLY A 488 -4.28 -28.25 6.92
C GLY A 488 -5.04 -29.57 6.71
N GLN A 489 -6.35 -29.53 6.91
CA GLN A 489 -7.24 -30.69 6.75
C GLN A 489 -7.27 -31.21 5.30
N GLY A 490 -7.35 -32.54 5.15
CA GLY A 490 -7.50 -33.20 3.85
C GLY A 490 -8.80 -32.80 3.15
N GLY A 491 -8.74 -32.61 1.82
CA GLY A 491 -9.90 -32.23 0.99
C GLY A 491 -10.24 -30.73 0.97
N ALA A 492 -9.74 -29.94 1.92
CA ALA A 492 -9.84 -28.48 1.86
C ALA A 492 -8.81 -27.90 0.87
N ARG A 493 -9.12 -26.74 0.29
CA ARG A 493 -8.22 -25.98 -0.58
C ARG A 493 -7.98 -24.58 -0.03
N MET A 494 -6.79 -24.07 -0.27
CA MET A 494 -6.41 -22.69 0.02
C MET A 494 -5.91 -22.02 -1.26
N GLY A 495 -5.97 -20.70 -1.32
CA GLY A 495 -5.49 -19.97 -2.49
C GLY A 495 -5.98 -18.54 -2.57
N PHE A 496 -5.59 -17.88 -3.66
CA PHE A 496 -5.95 -16.49 -3.94
C PHE A 496 -7.31 -16.43 -4.64
N TYR A 497 -8.30 -15.88 -3.95
CA TYR A 497 -9.61 -15.56 -4.48
C TYR A 497 -9.58 -14.19 -5.13
N GLU A 498 -10.20 -14.03 -6.30
CA GLU A 498 -10.47 -12.73 -6.89
C GLU A 498 -11.65 -12.08 -6.16
N LEU A 499 -11.41 -10.92 -5.56
CA LEU A 499 -12.39 -10.22 -4.72
C LEU A 499 -13.14 -9.12 -5.47
N GLY A 500 -12.58 -8.64 -6.59
CA GLY A 500 -13.14 -7.55 -7.38
C GLY A 500 -12.06 -6.68 -8.02
N ARG A 501 -12.41 -5.46 -8.40
CA ARG A 501 -11.50 -4.47 -9.02
C ARG A 501 -11.50 -3.16 -8.25
N SER A 502 -10.34 -2.53 -8.18
CA SER A 502 -10.17 -1.22 -7.56
C SER A 502 -10.77 -0.12 -8.43
N ARG A 503 -11.27 0.95 -7.81
CA ARG A 503 -11.75 2.16 -8.51
C ARG A 503 -10.65 3.16 -8.93
N SER A 504 -9.38 2.78 -8.83
CA SER A 504 -8.24 3.52 -9.41
C SER A 504 -7.98 4.93 -8.84
N PHE A 505 -8.15 5.12 -7.54
CA PHE A 505 -7.82 6.38 -6.87
C PHE A 505 -6.41 6.36 -6.27
N GLY A 506 -5.67 7.46 -6.45
CA GLY A 506 -4.36 7.61 -5.83
C GLY A 506 -3.68 8.94 -6.16
N SER A 507 -2.44 9.08 -5.70
CA SER A 507 -1.58 10.25 -5.99
C SER A 507 -0.34 9.85 -6.79
N SER A 508 -0.37 8.65 -7.37
CA SER A 508 0.84 8.05 -7.92
C SER A 508 1.28 8.83 -9.16
N HIS A 509 0.33 9.23 -10.01
CA HIS A 509 0.52 9.95 -11.27
C HIS A 509 1.01 11.39 -11.13
N PHE A 510 1.25 11.86 -9.91
CA PHE A 510 1.89 13.16 -9.67
C PHE A 510 3.35 12.96 -9.25
N SER A 511 4.27 13.62 -9.94
CA SER A 511 5.70 13.68 -9.64
C SER A 511 5.98 14.47 -8.35
N ASP A 512 7.20 14.35 -7.82
CA ASP A 512 7.60 15.10 -6.62
C ASP A 512 7.59 16.62 -6.89
N ALA A 513 8.04 17.05 -8.08
CA ALA A 513 7.98 18.44 -8.50
C ALA A 513 6.55 18.99 -8.48
N THR A 514 5.57 18.22 -8.98
CA THR A 514 4.15 18.59 -8.93
C THR A 514 3.64 18.68 -7.50
N VAL A 515 3.95 17.70 -6.66
CA VAL A 515 3.52 17.74 -5.24
C VAL A 515 4.10 18.96 -4.53
N ASP A 516 5.38 19.30 -4.77
CA ASP A 516 6.02 20.45 -4.17
C ASP A 516 5.43 21.78 -4.67
N ALA A 517 5.15 21.89 -5.98
CA ALA A 517 4.47 23.06 -6.55
C ALA A 517 3.05 23.24 -5.98
N LEU A 518 2.29 22.14 -5.83
CA LEU A 518 0.95 22.14 -5.22
C LEU A 518 1.00 22.55 -3.74
N VAL A 519 1.96 22.06 -2.97
CA VAL A 519 2.16 22.47 -1.56
C VAL A 519 2.49 23.96 -1.49
N ARG A 520 3.41 24.42 -2.34
CA ARG A 520 3.83 25.82 -2.37
C ARG A 520 2.68 26.77 -2.70
N LEU A 521 1.78 26.38 -3.62
CA LEU A 521 0.55 27.14 -3.88
C LEU A 521 -0.31 27.26 -2.61
N CYS A 522 -0.55 26.16 -1.90
CA CYS A 522 -1.34 26.19 -0.66
C CYS A 522 -0.75 27.14 0.40
N GLU A 523 0.58 27.16 0.53
CA GLU A 523 1.28 28.03 1.48
C GLU A 523 1.10 29.52 1.13
N HIS A 524 1.09 29.88 -0.16
CA HIS A 524 0.88 31.25 -0.61
C HIS A 524 -0.58 31.71 -0.49
N SER A 525 -1.55 30.81 -0.70
CA SER A 525 -2.99 31.15 -0.63
C SER A 525 -3.53 31.29 0.81
N GLY A 526 -2.68 31.32 1.83
CA GLY A 526 -3.09 31.43 3.24
C GLY A 526 -3.76 30.16 3.79
N GLY A 527 -3.63 29.03 3.09
CA GLY A 527 -4.13 27.73 3.53
C GLY A 527 -3.31 27.19 4.69
N PHE A 528 -3.64 27.57 5.93
CA PHE A 528 -2.92 27.15 7.16
C PHE A 528 -2.97 25.64 7.47
N VAL A 529 -3.52 24.79 6.59
CA VAL A 529 -3.56 23.33 6.80
C VAL A 529 -2.21 22.72 6.40
N ARG A 530 -1.27 22.74 7.33
CA ARG A 530 0.01 22.01 7.18
C ARG A 530 -0.23 20.51 7.33
N VAL A 531 0.06 19.77 6.27
CA VAL A 531 0.06 18.31 6.28
C VAL A 531 1.43 17.81 6.74
N ASN A 532 1.53 17.30 7.97
CA ASN A 532 2.77 16.68 8.42
C ASN A 532 2.85 15.21 7.97
N SER A 533 4.07 14.66 8.04
CA SER A 533 4.33 13.24 7.80
C SER A 533 4.29 12.41 9.10
N LEU A 534 3.69 12.92 10.17
CA LEU A 534 3.64 12.25 11.47
C LEU A 534 2.78 10.98 11.40
N PHE A 535 3.31 9.90 11.95
CA PHE A 535 2.61 8.62 12.03
C PHE A 535 1.30 8.76 12.82
N GLY A 536 0.21 8.29 12.21
CA GLY A 536 -1.14 8.32 12.77
C GLY A 536 -2.03 9.49 12.32
N GLU A 537 -1.55 10.47 11.55
CA GLU A 537 -2.41 11.58 11.08
C GLU A 537 -3.45 11.18 9.99
N GLY A 538 -3.28 10.02 9.34
CA GLY A 538 -4.19 9.54 8.30
C GLY A 538 -3.52 8.62 7.26
N VAL A 539 -4.26 8.29 6.21
CA VAL A 539 -3.91 7.27 5.18
C VAL A 539 -2.67 7.58 4.34
N SER A 540 -2.48 8.83 3.89
CA SER A 540 -1.29 9.23 3.12
C SER A 540 -1.04 10.74 3.20
N PRO A 541 0.12 11.20 3.69
CA PRO A 541 0.51 12.60 3.63
C PRO A 541 0.56 13.14 2.19
N ARG A 542 1.10 12.36 1.23
CA ARG A 542 1.18 12.77 -0.17
C ARG A 542 -0.21 13.01 -0.78
N LEU A 543 -1.14 12.08 -0.58
CA LEU A 543 -2.51 12.22 -1.10
C LEU A 543 -3.24 13.42 -0.50
N ARG A 544 -3.04 13.68 0.81
CA ARG A 544 -3.57 14.88 1.48
C ARG A 544 -3.01 16.17 0.88
N LYS A 545 -1.70 16.25 0.66
CA LYS A 545 -1.03 17.40 0.01
C LYS A 545 -1.57 17.66 -1.39
N VAL A 546 -1.65 16.62 -2.22
CA VAL A 546 -2.21 16.72 -3.59
C VAL A 546 -3.65 17.20 -3.56
N ARG A 547 -4.49 16.65 -2.66
CA ARG A 547 -5.90 17.07 -2.56
C ARG A 547 -6.02 18.56 -2.22
N LEU A 548 -5.22 19.06 -1.27
CA LEU A 548 -5.23 20.47 -0.90
C LEU A 548 -4.76 21.36 -2.05
N GLY A 549 -3.68 20.99 -2.75
CA GLY A 549 -3.16 21.76 -3.87
C GLY A 549 -4.12 21.83 -5.06
N LEU A 550 -4.71 20.70 -5.43
CA LEU A 550 -5.71 20.65 -6.50
C LEU A 550 -6.96 21.48 -6.13
N ALA A 551 -7.38 21.46 -4.86
CA ALA A 551 -8.46 22.31 -4.38
C ALA A 551 -8.08 23.80 -4.44
N ALA A 552 -6.83 24.17 -4.14
CA ALA A 552 -6.32 25.54 -4.28
C ALA A 552 -6.27 26.02 -5.74
N LEU A 553 -6.04 25.11 -6.69
CA LEU A 553 -6.21 25.37 -8.13
C LEU A 553 -7.68 25.53 -8.56
N GLY A 554 -8.64 25.20 -7.69
CA GLY A 554 -10.06 25.16 -8.05
C GLY A 554 -10.43 23.97 -8.93
N TRP A 555 -9.56 22.95 -9.00
CA TRP A 555 -9.74 21.79 -9.88
C TRP A 555 -10.44 20.62 -9.15
N PRO A 556 -11.21 19.80 -9.88
CA PRO A 556 -11.97 18.71 -9.29
C PRO A 556 -11.05 17.59 -8.78
N THR A 557 -10.84 17.60 -7.46
CA THR A 557 -9.85 16.73 -6.79
C THR A 557 -10.11 15.23 -6.96
N ASN A 558 -11.38 14.80 -6.96
CA ASN A 558 -11.71 13.37 -7.04
C ASN A 558 -11.45 12.82 -8.45
N GLU A 559 -11.82 13.59 -9.47
CA GLU A 559 -11.65 13.29 -10.88
C GLU A 559 -10.16 13.18 -11.22
N LEU A 560 -9.37 14.17 -10.82
CA LEU A 560 -7.94 14.21 -11.09
C LEU A 560 -7.14 13.21 -10.24
N GLN A 561 -7.67 12.72 -9.11
CA GLN A 561 -7.05 11.62 -8.35
C GLN A 561 -7.36 10.23 -8.93
N ARG A 562 -8.32 10.13 -9.85
CA ARG A 562 -8.68 8.86 -10.50
C ARG A 562 -7.72 8.61 -11.66
N HIS A 563 -6.69 7.80 -11.44
CA HIS A 563 -5.65 7.52 -12.42
C HIS A 563 -6.04 6.51 -13.51
N GLY A 564 -7.25 5.95 -13.46
CA GLY A 564 -7.78 5.04 -14.49
C GLY A 564 -7.06 3.69 -14.62
N ARG A 565 -6.21 3.30 -13.64
CA ARG A 565 -5.52 2.00 -13.65
C ARG A 565 -6.24 1.04 -12.73
N GLU A 566 -7.21 0.32 -13.28
CA GLU A 566 -7.89 -0.71 -12.50
C GLU A 566 -6.91 -1.80 -12.11
N ARG A 567 -7.05 -2.30 -10.88
CA ARG A 567 -6.28 -3.40 -10.33
C ARG A 567 -7.23 -4.45 -9.84
N ILE A 568 -6.90 -5.71 -10.07
CA ILE A 568 -7.65 -6.83 -9.50
C ILE A 568 -7.23 -6.99 -8.05
N LEU A 569 -8.23 -7.11 -7.19
CA LEU A 569 -8.07 -7.41 -5.78
C LEU A 569 -8.06 -8.92 -5.59
N TYR A 570 -7.03 -9.44 -4.93
CA TYR A 570 -6.98 -10.84 -4.53
C TYR A 570 -6.89 -10.97 -3.01
N GLY A 571 -7.33 -12.11 -2.49
CA GLY A 571 -7.27 -12.40 -1.06
C GLY A 571 -7.10 -13.89 -0.75
N VAL A 572 -6.37 -14.19 0.31
CA VAL A 572 -6.23 -15.55 0.85
C VAL A 572 -6.83 -15.57 2.25
N PRO A 573 -7.96 -16.27 2.47
CA PRO A 573 -8.41 -16.59 3.82
C PRO A 573 -7.42 -17.59 4.44
N LEU A 574 -6.93 -17.29 5.65
CA LEU A 574 -6.07 -18.18 6.42
C LEU A 574 -6.87 -18.99 7.45
N VAL A 575 -8.08 -18.54 7.74
CA VAL A 575 -9.00 -19.13 8.71
C VAL A 575 -10.38 -19.31 8.07
N GLU A 576 -11.19 -20.22 8.59
CA GLU A 576 -12.58 -20.41 8.15
C GLU A 576 -13.50 -19.29 8.64
N ASN A 577 -13.30 -18.86 9.89
CA ASN A 577 -14.11 -17.87 10.58
C ASN A 577 -13.61 -16.43 10.37
N VAL A 578 -13.23 -16.07 9.13
CA VAL A 578 -12.56 -14.79 8.83
C VAL A 578 -13.33 -13.60 9.41
N ARG A 579 -14.63 -13.47 9.11
CA ARG A 579 -15.46 -12.34 9.54
C ARG A 579 -15.43 -12.16 11.06
N ASP A 580 -15.85 -13.19 11.78
CA ASP A 580 -16.07 -13.12 13.23
C ASP A 580 -14.75 -13.00 14.00
N TYR A 581 -13.73 -13.75 13.59
CA TYR A 581 -12.40 -13.68 14.21
C TYR A 581 -11.76 -12.32 13.95
N SER A 582 -11.76 -11.83 12.70
CA SER A 582 -11.11 -10.55 12.38
C SER A 582 -11.82 -9.32 12.97
N LEU A 583 -13.11 -9.43 13.33
CA LEU A 583 -13.84 -8.42 14.12
C LEU A 583 -13.63 -8.57 15.64
N GLY A 584 -13.09 -9.71 16.08
CA GLY A 584 -12.92 -10.05 17.49
C GLY A 584 -14.21 -10.43 18.21
N VAL A 585 -15.22 -10.88 17.45
CA VAL A 585 -16.44 -11.51 17.99
C VAL A 585 -16.03 -12.79 18.72
N VAL A 586 -15.28 -13.63 18.00
CA VAL A 586 -14.60 -14.81 18.55
C VAL A 586 -13.11 -14.53 18.76
N GLN A 587 -12.52 -15.16 19.78
CA GLN A 587 -11.11 -14.95 20.14
C GLN A 587 -10.16 -15.90 19.40
N ASP A 588 -10.63 -17.07 18.97
CA ASP A 588 -9.78 -18.09 18.38
C ASP A 588 -9.96 -18.22 16.86
N PRO A 589 -8.85 -18.18 16.10
CA PRO A 589 -8.86 -18.45 14.68
C PRO A 589 -9.01 -19.95 14.41
N LYS A 590 -9.91 -20.31 13.49
CA LYS A 590 -10.03 -21.67 12.94
C LYS A 590 -9.19 -21.76 11.68
N TYR A 591 -7.88 -22.01 11.83
CA TYR A 591 -6.95 -22.01 10.71
C TYR A 591 -7.25 -23.09 9.67
N LEU A 592 -7.09 -22.73 8.40
CA LEU A 592 -7.16 -23.63 7.23
C LEU A 592 -5.84 -24.40 7.01
N LEU A 593 -4.77 -23.99 7.68
CA LEU A 593 -3.43 -24.59 7.69
C LEU A 593 -3.02 -24.94 9.12
N ASP A 594 -1.91 -25.65 9.30
CA ASP A 594 -1.28 -25.77 10.62
C ASP A 594 -0.30 -24.61 10.84
N PRO A 595 -0.60 -23.61 11.69
CA PRO A 595 0.28 -22.47 11.93
C PRO A 595 1.56 -22.85 12.71
N THR A 596 1.64 -24.08 13.25
CA THR A 596 2.77 -24.60 14.01
C THR A 596 3.67 -25.54 13.21
N ALA A 597 3.28 -25.87 11.98
CA ALA A 597 4.08 -26.69 11.08
C ALA A 597 5.47 -26.07 10.89
N ARG A 598 6.50 -26.91 11.06
CA ARG A 598 7.91 -26.50 10.99
C ARG A 598 8.53 -26.63 9.60
N ASP A 599 7.74 -27.05 8.63
CA ASP A 599 8.18 -27.11 7.24
C ASP A 599 8.57 -25.69 6.76
N SER A 600 9.82 -25.53 6.33
CA SER A 600 10.36 -24.30 5.75
C SER A 600 9.77 -23.95 4.37
N GLY A 601 8.90 -24.79 3.84
CA GLY A 601 8.21 -24.62 2.56
C GLY A 601 8.46 -25.75 1.56
N GLU A 602 9.03 -26.87 1.98
CA GLU A 602 9.36 -28.04 1.16
C GLU A 602 8.12 -28.65 0.51
N ALA A 603 7.04 -28.85 1.27
CA ALA A 603 5.79 -29.39 0.71
C ALA A 603 5.18 -28.44 -0.33
N VAL A 604 5.26 -27.13 -0.09
CA VAL A 604 4.80 -26.09 -1.03
C VAL A 604 5.68 -26.05 -2.27
N ALA A 605 7.00 -26.20 -2.11
CA ALA A 605 7.96 -26.26 -3.20
C ALA A 605 7.71 -27.47 -4.09
N GLN A 606 7.55 -28.66 -3.50
CA GLN A 606 7.25 -29.90 -4.22
C GLN A 606 5.95 -29.78 -5.01
N TRP A 607 4.87 -29.33 -4.35
CA TRP A 607 3.58 -29.10 -4.99
C TRP A 607 3.69 -28.12 -6.18
N TRP A 608 4.43 -27.02 -6.01
CA TRP A 608 4.63 -26.05 -7.08
C TRP A 608 5.44 -26.65 -8.23
N TYR A 609 6.48 -27.41 -7.92
CA TYR A 609 7.37 -28.00 -8.90
C TYR A 609 6.60 -28.98 -9.79
N GLU A 610 5.90 -29.93 -9.18
CA GLU A 610 5.08 -30.94 -9.87
C GLU A 610 3.99 -30.30 -10.73
N ARG A 611 3.30 -29.30 -10.18
CA ARG A 611 2.14 -28.68 -10.83
C ARG A 611 2.51 -27.71 -11.94
N TRP A 612 3.61 -26.98 -11.79
CA TRP A 612 3.95 -25.85 -12.67
C TRP A 612 5.35 -25.95 -13.26
N ALA A 613 6.38 -26.10 -12.42
CA ALA A 613 7.76 -25.94 -12.87
C ALA A 613 8.20 -27.06 -13.82
N ARG A 614 7.92 -28.33 -13.47
CA ARG A 614 8.37 -29.52 -14.21
C ARG A 614 7.94 -29.48 -15.68
N ARG A 615 6.64 -29.29 -15.95
CA ARG A 615 6.13 -29.21 -17.33
C ARG A 615 6.62 -27.96 -18.06
N ARG A 616 6.81 -26.83 -17.35
CA ARG A 616 7.32 -25.60 -17.98
C ARG A 616 8.78 -25.74 -18.39
N ALA A 617 9.58 -26.41 -17.55
CA ALA A 617 11.00 -26.61 -17.81
C ALA A 617 11.25 -27.36 -19.12
N THR A 618 10.31 -28.16 -19.62
CA THR A 618 10.47 -28.89 -20.90
C THR A 618 10.16 -28.04 -22.14
N LEU A 619 9.61 -26.83 -21.98
CA LEU A 619 9.22 -25.97 -23.09
C LEU A 619 10.43 -25.19 -23.63
N GLU A 620 10.60 -25.18 -24.95
CA GLU A 620 11.75 -24.54 -25.62
C GLU A 620 11.86 -23.05 -25.30
N HIS A 621 10.79 -22.27 -25.46
CA HIS A 621 10.80 -20.83 -25.11
C HIS A 621 11.12 -20.56 -23.62
N VAL A 622 10.80 -21.49 -22.71
CA VAL A 622 11.14 -21.37 -21.29
C VAL A 622 12.63 -21.65 -21.09
N GLN A 623 13.16 -22.67 -21.76
CA GLN A 623 14.58 -23.00 -21.78
C GLN A 623 15.41 -21.84 -22.33
N GLU A 624 15.00 -21.24 -23.44
CA GLU A 624 15.62 -20.05 -24.03
C GLU A 624 15.57 -18.86 -23.08
N ALA A 625 14.40 -18.58 -22.49
CA ALA A 625 14.23 -17.49 -21.53
C ALA A 625 15.13 -17.67 -20.30
N MET A 626 15.30 -18.90 -19.79
CA MET A 626 16.25 -19.18 -18.71
C MET A 626 17.69 -18.94 -19.18
N ARG A 627 18.10 -19.54 -20.30
CA ARG A 627 19.47 -19.42 -20.84
C ARG A 627 19.90 -18.00 -21.16
N GLY A 628 18.96 -17.11 -21.48
CA GLY A 628 19.21 -15.68 -21.65
C GLY A 628 19.74 -14.97 -20.41
N ASN A 629 19.65 -15.59 -19.23
CA ASN A 629 20.13 -15.05 -17.95
C ASN A 629 21.52 -15.63 -17.61
N SER A 630 22.57 -14.95 -18.06
CA SER A 630 23.96 -15.38 -17.93
C SER A 630 24.75 -14.50 -16.95
N LEU A 631 25.58 -15.16 -16.14
CA LEU A 631 26.55 -14.50 -15.25
C LEU A 631 27.96 -14.36 -15.88
N VAL A 632 28.15 -14.82 -17.13
CA VAL A 632 29.38 -14.59 -17.89
C VAL A 632 29.46 -13.11 -18.30
N ARG A 633 30.65 -12.52 -18.21
CA ARG A 633 30.86 -11.11 -18.53
C ARG A 633 30.77 -10.86 -20.06
N PRO A 634 30.10 -9.77 -20.51
CA PRO A 634 29.31 -8.83 -19.71
C PRO A 634 28.04 -9.49 -19.16
N ILE A 635 27.75 -9.29 -17.87
CA ILE A 635 26.63 -9.95 -17.17
C ILE A 635 25.30 -9.52 -17.81
N ARG A 636 24.57 -10.50 -18.35
CA ARG A 636 23.27 -10.35 -18.99
C ARG A 636 22.26 -11.17 -18.19
N HIS A 637 21.85 -10.66 -17.03
CA HIS A 637 20.97 -11.36 -16.13
C HIS A 637 19.78 -10.47 -15.76
N GLY A 638 18.55 -10.96 -15.95
CA GLY A 638 17.31 -10.18 -15.75
C GLY A 638 17.02 -9.79 -14.29
N ALA A 639 17.79 -10.34 -13.34
CA ALA A 639 17.76 -9.93 -11.94
C ALA A 639 18.82 -8.86 -11.57
N ARG A 640 19.60 -8.38 -12.55
CA ARG A 640 20.47 -7.20 -12.38
C ARG A 640 19.64 -5.92 -12.51
N VAL A 641 19.90 -4.94 -11.65
CA VAL A 641 19.19 -3.64 -11.71
C VAL A 641 19.58 -2.89 -12.99
N PRO A 642 18.61 -2.49 -13.84
CA PRO A 642 18.89 -1.72 -15.04
C PRO A 642 19.12 -0.25 -14.67
N LEU A 643 20.37 0.16 -14.45
CA LEU A 643 20.69 1.57 -14.27
C LEU A 643 20.55 2.30 -15.62
N PRO A 644 19.78 3.41 -15.69
CA PRO A 644 19.76 4.27 -16.88
C PRO A 644 21.18 4.75 -17.20
N THR A 645 21.55 4.76 -18.48
CA THR A 645 22.84 5.29 -18.95
C THR A 645 22.77 6.80 -19.10
N ASP A 646 23.86 7.51 -18.76
CA ASP A 646 23.96 8.97 -18.91
C ASP A 646 23.80 9.40 -20.39
N ASP A 647 24.07 8.52 -21.37
CA ASP A 647 23.86 8.80 -22.81
C ASP A 647 22.38 8.99 -23.21
N GLU A 648 21.42 8.59 -22.37
CA GLU A 648 20.01 8.97 -22.56
C GLU A 648 19.79 10.48 -22.37
N GLU A 649 20.72 11.22 -21.75
CA GLU A 649 20.69 12.70 -21.67
C GLU A 649 21.07 13.36 -23.00
N LEU A 650 21.92 12.72 -23.83
CA LEU A 650 22.44 13.33 -25.06
C LEU A 650 21.39 13.38 -26.17
N LEU A 651 20.49 12.40 -26.24
CA LEU A 651 19.33 12.44 -27.15
C LEU A 651 18.25 13.45 -26.74
N VAL A 652 18.30 13.96 -25.50
CA VAL A 652 17.32 14.90 -24.92
C VAL A 652 17.80 16.35 -25.01
N SER A 653 19.07 16.58 -25.36
CA SER A 653 19.68 17.91 -25.43
C SER A 653 19.60 18.58 -26.81
N GLU A 654 19.08 17.91 -27.85
CA GLU A 654 18.79 18.59 -29.11
C GLU A 654 17.56 19.50 -28.93
N PRO A 655 17.67 20.82 -29.17
CA PRO A 655 16.52 21.70 -29.11
C PRO A 655 15.49 21.22 -30.13
N TRP A 656 14.27 20.96 -29.66
CA TRP A 656 13.10 20.68 -30.49
C TRP A 656 12.99 21.73 -31.61
N THR A 657 13.29 21.33 -32.85
CA THR A 657 13.19 22.17 -34.06
C THR A 657 11.84 22.02 -34.78
N GLY A 658 10.82 21.52 -34.07
CA GLY A 658 9.48 21.25 -34.60
C GLY A 658 8.56 22.47 -34.68
N ALA A 659 9.05 23.61 -35.16
CA ALA A 659 8.20 24.74 -35.53
C ALA A 659 8.58 25.26 -36.92
N ARG A 660 8.21 24.49 -37.96
CA ARG A 660 8.07 25.00 -39.33
C ARG A 660 6.81 24.44 -39.98
N GLU A 661 5.90 25.37 -40.23
CA GLU A 661 4.87 25.38 -41.28
C GLU A 661 3.77 24.32 -41.23
N ALA A 662 2.63 24.71 -40.63
CA ALA A 662 1.33 24.84 -41.32
C ALA A 662 0.39 25.72 -40.48
#